data_AF-A0A4R4UPJ7-F1
#
_entry.id   AF-A0A4R4UPJ7-F1
#
_cell.length_a   1.000
_cell.length_b   1.000
_cell.length_c   1.000
_cell.angle_alpha   90.00
_cell.angle_beta   90.00
_cell.angle_gamma   90.00
#
_symmetry.space_group_name_H-M   'P 1'
#
loop_
_entity.id
_entity.type
_entity.pdbx_description
1 polymer ?
#
loop_
_entity_poly.entity_id
_entity_poly.type
_entity_poly.pdbx_seq_one_letter_code
_entity_poly.pdbx_strand_id
1 'polypeptide(L)'
;MPENHHNRTGADPSTERLRTDSDQQNASDAESAQGWPVQDPQGQGGSPAPESDSERTQQIAALPTDFSGFPIGATQTIAAVGSDQPTAYHGAEQTNPGATQMFGGQQGGVGGSQLGWNAFDEPTPADEKRQKLLKGGLIAGAAAAALVLLYVGDLLFTSGSLPRGTVVAGVDVGTLDPAAAESKLRDELEPGLSKPVRLQVGDRSATVEPDEVGLQMDWAETVKKADDQPLNPFTRIGSLFSTHNVTPASRSDREQLVAALQEVSPQLGLEPTDGNIRFEGTTPIPVNPVPGQNLDIQHAANAVQAKWAEGRPISLPVTQLPVSTTREGVQKALHEIAEPAVASPVTVRGQGKNATLEPEAIAEALRFTPDGRGGLKASLDGPVLVGALEPQLRDTMKPGKNAEIKLENGAPVVHPSEDGVGVDWEKSLEPMLETLRKPQQRAVQAVYVPAPAQFTTDQANQLGIREVVGEFETGGFEAASGVNIRRVAEQVNGALLRPGETFSLNGYTGPRGIPQGYVESGIIEDGHPGRAVGGGISQFATTLYNASYFAGMKDVEHKAHSYYISRYPAGREATVFQGPNGKSIIDVKFKNVAKSGIMITTEWTPSSIKVKLWGTKQFDVQSTTGPRTEPTPPAEKPGPATGPCSPSKGAPGFTVVDTRTIRDITTGEVRTENQKVKYNPQPIIHCPPPPPR
;
A
#
# COMPACT_ATOMS: atom_id res chain seq x y z
N MET A 1 -29.29 85.11 11.65
CA MET A 1 -30.07 85.54 10.47
C MET A 1 -29.40 84.96 9.24
N PRO A 2 -30.14 84.53 8.21
CA PRO A 2 -31.37 83.70 8.26
C PRO A 2 -31.19 82.48 7.30
N GLU A 3 -32.15 81.64 6.88
CA GLU A 3 -33.60 81.57 7.06
C GLU A 3 -34.08 80.30 7.83
N ASN A 4 -35.02 79.52 7.27
CA ASN A 4 -36.27 79.23 8.01
C ASN A 4 -37.14 78.12 7.36
N HIS A 5 -38.25 77.74 8.03
CA HIS A 5 -39.35 76.85 7.59
C HIS A 5 -39.10 75.32 7.69
N HIS A 6 -40.01 74.47 8.21
CA HIS A 6 -41.38 74.69 8.74
C HIS A 6 -41.81 73.58 9.76
N ASN A 7 -42.54 73.97 10.83
CA ASN A 7 -43.77 73.38 11.43
C ASN A 7 -44.03 71.84 11.43
N ARG A 8 -44.66 71.20 12.44
CA ARG A 8 -45.45 71.69 13.62
C ARG A 8 -45.76 70.55 14.64
N THR A 9 -45.86 70.90 15.94
CA THR A 9 -46.81 70.46 17.03
C THR A 9 -47.43 69.04 17.05
N GLY A 10 -47.66 68.37 18.19
CA GLY A 10 -47.51 68.72 19.63
C GLY A 10 -47.88 67.50 20.52
N ALA A 11 -47.32 67.39 21.73
CA ALA A 11 -47.96 67.75 23.02
C ALA A 11 -48.62 66.58 23.80
N ASP A 12 -47.88 66.14 24.81
CA ASP A 12 -48.18 65.52 26.13
C ASP A 12 -49.50 66.01 26.83
N PRO A 13 -49.99 65.51 28.01
CA PRO A 13 -49.34 64.57 28.96
C PRO A 13 -50.20 63.56 29.80
N SER A 14 -49.47 62.64 30.47
CA SER A 14 -49.60 62.19 31.89
C SER A 14 -50.82 61.42 32.49
N THR A 15 -50.47 60.38 33.28
CA THR A 15 -51.12 59.90 34.55
C THR A 15 -52.54 59.26 34.50
N GLU A 16 -52.98 58.32 35.36
CA GLU A 16 -52.48 57.83 36.67
C GLU A 16 -53.05 56.45 37.13
N ARG A 17 -52.27 55.71 37.95
CA ARG A 17 -52.63 54.88 39.15
C ARG A 17 -53.75 53.79 39.20
N LEU A 18 -53.30 52.62 39.74
CA LEU A 18 -53.84 51.81 40.88
C LEU A 18 -54.92 50.68 40.70
N ARG A 19 -54.56 49.50 41.29
CA ARG A 19 -55.39 48.54 42.09
C ARG A 19 -56.41 47.63 41.35
N THR A 20 -56.74 46.41 41.79
CA THR A 20 -56.23 45.52 42.87
C THR A 20 -56.71 44.06 42.69
N ASP A 21 -56.18 43.14 43.52
CA ASP A 21 -56.83 41.92 44.08
C ASP A 21 -57.14 40.71 43.17
N SER A 22 -57.30 39.48 43.68
CA SER A 22 -56.70 38.72 44.82
C SER A 22 -57.23 37.26 44.77
N ASP A 23 -56.66 36.36 45.59
CA ASP A 23 -57.26 35.06 46.00
C ASP A 23 -57.41 33.94 44.93
N GLN A 24 -57.39 32.63 45.24
CA GLN A 24 -57.02 31.91 46.47
C GLN A 24 -56.55 30.46 46.18
N GLN A 25 -56.14 29.77 47.26
CA GLN A 25 -55.87 28.33 47.40
C GLN A 25 -57.02 27.44 46.84
N ASN A 26 -56.89 26.13 46.58
CA ASN A 26 -56.38 25.09 47.50
C ASN A 26 -56.16 23.70 46.81
N ALA A 27 -55.67 22.72 47.57
CA ALA A 27 -55.61 21.29 47.21
C ALA A 27 -57.03 20.64 47.09
N SER A 28 -57.29 19.37 46.76
CA SER A 28 -56.56 18.10 46.96
C SER A 28 -57.28 16.93 46.25
N ASP A 29 -56.61 15.78 46.03
CA ASP A 29 -57.16 14.40 46.00
C ASP A 29 -58.27 14.04 44.95
N ALA A 30 -58.55 12.78 44.57
CA ALA A 30 -57.80 11.53 44.51
C ALA A 30 -58.52 10.53 43.56
N GLU A 31 -57.83 9.44 43.19
CA GLU A 31 -58.35 8.10 42.82
C GLU A 31 -59.51 7.87 41.81
N SER A 32 -59.13 7.16 40.74
CA SER A 32 -59.79 5.94 40.21
C SER A 32 -61.12 6.01 39.45
N ALA A 33 -61.17 5.37 38.27
CA ALA A 33 -61.81 4.04 38.09
C ALA A 33 -62.10 3.72 36.60
N GLN A 34 -61.83 2.47 36.20
CA GLN A 34 -62.47 1.72 35.08
C GLN A 34 -62.33 2.30 33.64
N GLY A 35 -62.08 1.53 32.56
CA GLY A 35 -61.92 0.08 32.40
C GLY A 35 -62.80 -0.45 31.24
N TRP A 36 -62.22 -1.41 30.49
CA TRP A 36 -62.83 -2.40 29.57
C TRP A 36 -63.00 -2.00 28.08
N PRO A 37 -62.91 -2.96 27.10
CA PRO A 37 -62.08 -4.17 27.11
C PRO A 37 -61.39 -4.54 25.76
N VAL A 38 -60.31 -5.35 25.89
CA VAL A 38 -59.90 -6.51 25.07
C VAL A 38 -60.48 -6.71 23.66
N GLN A 39 -59.58 -6.81 22.67
CA GLN A 39 -59.64 -7.89 21.67
C GLN A 39 -58.22 -8.34 21.30
N ASP A 40 -57.98 -9.66 21.36
CA ASP A 40 -56.71 -10.34 21.11
C ASP A 40 -57.03 -11.71 20.47
N PRO A 41 -56.36 -12.08 19.36
CA PRO A 41 -56.25 -13.47 18.94
C PRO A 41 -54.77 -13.92 18.92
N GLN A 42 -54.49 -14.91 19.76
CA GLN A 42 -53.19 -15.59 19.95
C GLN A 42 -52.55 -16.10 18.64
N GLY A 43 -51.21 -16.11 18.56
CA GLY A 43 -50.51 -16.53 17.34
C GLY A 43 -49.03 -16.91 17.42
N GLN A 44 -48.62 -17.70 18.43
CA GLN A 44 -47.30 -18.36 18.54
C GLN A 44 -46.09 -17.47 18.88
N GLY A 45 -45.16 -18.05 19.65
CA GLY A 45 -44.02 -17.32 20.24
C GLY A 45 -42.67 -17.91 19.87
N GLY A 46 -41.64 -17.10 20.08
CA GLY A 46 -40.24 -17.48 20.05
C GLY A 46 -39.42 -16.32 20.60
N SER A 47 -38.67 -16.54 21.69
CA SER A 47 -37.74 -15.53 22.22
C SER A 47 -36.49 -15.46 21.35
N PRO A 48 -36.08 -14.30 20.84
CA PRO A 48 -34.73 -14.10 20.32
C PRO A 48 -33.73 -13.95 21.49
N ALA A 49 -32.54 -14.53 21.31
CA ALA A 49 -31.36 -14.19 22.09
C ALA A 49 -30.85 -12.78 21.71
N PRO A 50 -30.00 -12.11 22.52
CA PRO A 50 -29.52 -10.77 22.18
C PRO A 50 -28.69 -10.76 20.89
N GLU A 51 -29.12 -9.95 19.92
CA GLU A 51 -28.45 -9.74 18.63
C GLU A 51 -27.14 -8.94 18.79
N SER A 52 -26.19 -9.17 17.89
CA SER A 52 -24.83 -8.61 17.96
C SER A 52 -24.74 -7.15 17.47
N ASP A 53 -23.71 -6.44 17.93
CA ASP A 53 -23.43 -5.01 17.67
C ASP A 53 -23.28 -4.59 16.17
N SER A 54 -23.45 -5.50 15.21
CA SER A 54 -23.27 -5.23 13.78
C SER A 54 -24.46 -4.54 13.08
N GLU A 55 -25.68 -4.64 13.61
CA GLU A 55 -26.89 -4.20 12.88
C GLU A 55 -27.42 -2.81 13.28
N ARG A 56 -26.80 -2.13 14.25
CA ARG A 56 -27.21 -0.76 14.70
C ARG A 56 -26.78 0.38 13.75
N THR A 57 -26.26 0.10 12.56
CA THR A 57 -25.58 1.11 11.71
C THR A 57 -26.36 1.53 10.44
N GLN A 58 -27.67 1.24 10.35
CA GLN A 58 -28.48 1.68 9.20
C GLN A 58 -29.80 2.37 9.59
N GLN A 59 -29.72 3.49 10.33
CA GLN A 59 -30.74 4.55 10.31
C GLN A 59 -30.25 5.84 11.02
N ILE A 60 -29.32 6.56 10.40
CA ILE A 60 -29.08 7.98 10.69
C ILE A 60 -29.01 8.73 9.36
N ALA A 61 -29.77 9.81 9.23
CA ALA A 61 -29.86 10.61 8.01
C ALA A 61 -28.50 11.24 7.65
N ALA A 62 -28.24 11.39 6.35
CA ALA A 62 -26.99 11.96 5.85
C ALA A 62 -26.77 13.40 6.35
N LEU A 63 -25.58 13.66 6.90
CA LEU A 63 -25.07 15.00 7.15
C LEU A 63 -24.43 15.56 5.87
N PRO A 64 -24.46 16.89 5.62
CA PRO A 64 -23.83 17.48 4.44
C PRO A 64 -22.32 17.24 4.41
N THR A 65 -21.81 16.78 3.26
CA THR A 65 -20.40 16.43 3.04
C THR A 65 -19.60 17.62 2.49
N ASP A 66 -19.33 18.64 3.32
CA ASP A 66 -18.60 19.86 2.91
C ASP A 66 -17.51 20.32 3.91
N PHE A 67 -16.87 19.40 4.66
CA PHE A 67 -15.73 19.74 5.55
C PHE A 67 -14.61 18.68 5.60
N SER A 68 -14.35 17.97 4.50
CA SER A 68 -13.25 16.99 4.39
C SER A 68 -12.05 17.55 3.63
N GLY A 69 -11.09 18.15 4.35
CA GLY A 69 -9.81 18.60 3.78
C GLY A 69 -8.87 19.18 4.83
N PHE A 70 -7.58 18.83 4.70
CA PHE A 70 -6.42 19.27 5.49
C PHE A 70 -6.18 18.57 6.85
N PRO A 71 -4.90 18.43 7.29
CA PRO A 71 -4.44 17.18 7.88
C PRO A 71 -4.62 17.09 9.41
N ILE A 72 -4.99 15.88 9.83
CA ILE A 72 -5.01 15.44 11.22
C ILE A 72 -3.56 15.26 11.70
N GLY A 73 -3.26 15.69 12.93
CA GLY A 73 -2.02 15.33 13.62
C GLY A 73 -1.96 13.83 13.90
N ALA A 74 -1.40 13.07 12.96
CA ALA A 74 -1.33 11.62 13.02
C ALA A 74 -0.16 11.12 13.88
N THR A 75 -0.46 10.73 15.12
CA THR A 75 0.43 9.89 15.93
C THR A 75 0.63 8.56 15.20
N GLN A 76 1.87 8.26 14.79
CA GLN A 76 2.17 7.06 14.01
C GLN A 76 2.09 5.79 14.89
N THR A 77 1.34 4.80 14.42
CA THR A 77 1.36 3.44 14.96
C THR A 77 2.04 2.53 13.94
N ILE A 78 3.10 1.83 14.35
CA ILE A 78 3.84 0.90 13.51
C ILE A 78 3.07 -0.43 13.43
N ALA A 79 2.90 -0.95 12.21
CA ALA A 79 2.57 -2.35 11.97
C ALA A 79 3.52 -2.89 10.89
N ALA A 80 3.99 -4.13 11.08
CA ALA A 80 4.98 -4.77 10.22
C ALA A 80 4.36 -5.44 8.99
N VAL A 81 5.19 -5.80 8.01
CA VAL A 81 5.45 -7.20 7.57
C VAL A 81 6.23 -7.20 6.24
N GLY A 82 7.11 -8.20 6.07
CA GLY A 82 7.32 -8.85 4.77
C GLY A 82 8.26 -8.17 3.78
N SER A 83 9.55 -8.40 3.95
CA SER A 83 10.54 -8.27 2.86
C SER A 83 10.48 -9.50 1.96
N ASP A 84 10.27 -9.33 0.64
CA ASP A 84 10.62 -10.35 -0.35
C ASP A 84 11.01 -9.73 -1.70
N GLN A 85 12.31 -9.84 -2.01
CA GLN A 85 12.96 -9.79 -3.33
C GLN A 85 14.48 -10.01 -3.08
N PRO A 86 15.25 -10.62 -3.99
CA PRO A 86 15.45 -10.04 -5.33
C PRO A 86 15.53 -11.02 -6.52
N THR A 87 15.62 -10.39 -7.68
CA THR A 87 15.67 -10.95 -9.04
C THR A 87 17.02 -11.53 -9.44
N ALA A 88 17.03 -12.16 -10.62
CA ALA A 88 18.16 -12.82 -11.25
C ALA A 88 19.35 -11.92 -11.66
N TYR A 89 20.49 -12.57 -11.83
CA TYR A 89 21.76 -12.13 -12.43
C TYR A 89 22.44 -13.41 -12.96
N HIS A 90 23.28 -13.47 -14.01
CA HIS A 90 23.81 -12.56 -15.05
C HIS A 90 23.85 -13.41 -16.36
N GLY A 91 24.12 -12.95 -17.58
CA GLY A 91 24.70 -11.69 -18.03
C GLY A 91 26.11 -11.89 -18.62
N ALA A 92 26.19 -12.05 -19.96
CA ALA A 92 27.41 -11.93 -20.79
C ALA A 92 28.52 -13.02 -20.57
N GLU A 93 29.57 -13.17 -21.40
CA GLU A 93 30.14 -12.22 -22.38
C GLU A 93 31.03 -12.90 -23.47
N GLN A 94 31.07 -12.28 -24.67
CA GLN A 94 32.13 -12.22 -25.73
C GLN A 94 33.14 -13.38 -25.94
N THR A 95 33.53 -13.75 -27.16
CA THR A 95 34.32 -12.89 -28.10
C THR A 95 34.30 -13.38 -29.55
N ASN A 96 34.56 -12.46 -30.49
CA ASN A 96 34.89 -12.72 -31.89
C ASN A 96 36.04 -11.75 -32.28
N PRO A 97 37.08 -12.20 -33.00
CA PRO A 97 37.20 -11.86 -34.43
C PRO A 97 37.82 -13.03 -35.25
N GLY A 98 37.86 -13.05 -36.58
CA GLY A 98 37.48 -12.07 -37.62
C GLY A 98 38.48 -12.12 -38.80
N ALA A 99 37.96 -12.09 -40.03
CA ALA A 99 38.70 -12.03 -41.31
C ALA A 99 39.51 -13.31 -41.70
N THR A 100 39.82 -13.64 -42.97
CA THR A 100 39.65 -12.91 -44.26
C THR A 100 39.64 -13.90 -45.46
N GLN A 101 39.30 -13.40 -46.67
CA GLN A 101 39.72 -13.92 -48.01
C GLN A 101 39.08 -15.27 -48.48
N MET A 102 38.93 -15.57 -49.79
CA MET A 102 39.24 -14.92 -51.08
C MET A 102 38.15 -15.31 -52.13
N PHE A 103 38.08 -14.60 -53.27
CA PHE A 103 37.72 -15.01 -54.66
C PHE A 103 36.98 -16.37 -54.91
N GLY A 104 36.05 -16.50 -55.86
CA GLY A 104 35.59 -15.57 -56.91
C GLY A 104 34.90 -16.34 -58.07
N GLY A 105 34.51 -15.61 -59.14
CA GLY A 105 33.96 -16.02 -60.47
C GLY A 105 33.47 -17.47 -60.74
N GLN A 106 32.23 -17.76 -61.19
CA GLN A 106 31.43 -17.21 -62.31
C GLN A 106 31.45 -18.09 -63.60
N GLN A 107 30.25 -18.32 -64.18
CA GLN A 107 29.94 -18.98 -65.48
C GLN A 107 30.25 -20.50 -65.53
N GLY A 108 29.47 -21.38 -66.17
CA GLY A 108 28.60 -21.27 -67.36
C GLY A 108 29.24 -22.10 -68.49
N GLY A 109 28.57 -22.83 -69.39
CA GLY A 109 27.14 -23.08 -69.64
C GLY A 109 26.92 -23.44 -71.13
N VAL A 110 26.16 -24.51 -71.41
CA VAL A 110 25.48 -24.82 -72.70
C VAL A 110 26.31 -25.33 -73.91
N GLY A 111 25.76 -26.32 -74.64
CA GLY A 111 26.10 -26.70 -76.04
C GLY A 111 26.49 -28.19 -76.21
N GLY A 112 26.11 -28.93 -77.25
CA GLY A 112 25.20 -28.66 -78.38
C GLY A 112 25.50 -29.50 -79.64
N SER A 113 24.48 -30.20 -80.18
CA SER A 113 24.29 -30.65 -81.60
C SER A 113 25.28 -31.57 -82.38
N GLN A 114 24.75 -32.72 -82.82
CA GLN A 114 24.67 -33.31 -84.20
C GLN A 114 25.89 -33.69 -85.11
N LEU A 115 25.76 -34.93 -85.66
CA LEU A 115 26.00 -35.42 -87.06
C LEU A 115 27.41 -35.42 -87.70
N GLY A 116 27.81 -36.56 -88.34
CA GLY A 116 29.08 -36.63 -89.09
C GLY A 116 29.59 -37.97 -89.75
N TRP A 117 28.74 -38.74 -90.43
CA TRP A 117 28.99 -39.65 -91.60
C TRP A 117 30.32 -40.44 -91.86
N ASN A 118 30.14 -41.71 -92.32
CA ASN A 118 31.01 -42.56 -93.20
C ASN A 118 32.35 -43.11 -92.62
N ALA A 119 32.79 -44.37 -92.80
CA ALA A 119 32.68 -45.30 -93.94
C ALA A 119 33.12 -46.76 -93.57
N PHE A 120 32.49 -47.75 -94.22
CA PHE A 120 32.96 -49.11 -94.61
C PHE A 120 34.12 -49.82 -93.86
N ASP A 121 33.84 -50.99 -93.26
CA ASP A 121 33.95 -52.29 -93.97
C ASP A 121 33.29 -53.47 -93.20
N GLU A 122 32.81 -54.46 -93.95
CA GLU A 122 32.17 -55.72 -93.53
C GLU A 122 32.77 -56.87 -94.39
N PRO A 123 32.53 -58.18 -94.17
CA PRO A 123 31.91 -58.86 -93.02
C PRO A 123 32.59 -60.21 -92.58
N THR A 124 32.19 -60.75 -91.41
CA THR A 124 32.03 -62.21 -91.10
C THR A 124 33.25 -63.18 -91.16
N PRO A 125 33.24 -64.36 -90.48
CA PRO A 125 32.08 -65.10 -89.96
C PRO A 125 32.08 -65.46 -88.47
N ALA A 126 30.85 -65.70 -87.98
CA ALA A 126 30.62 -66.47 -86.78
C ALA A 126 30.95 -67.95 -87.04
N ASP A 127 31.65 -68.61 -86.10
CA ASP A 127 31.21 -69.88 -85.48
C ASP A 127 32.26 -70.53 -84.53
N GLU A 128 32.78 -69.77 -83.55
CA GLU A 128 33.50 -70.34 -82.40
C GLU A 128 32.95 -69.92 -81.02
N LYS A 129 31.94 -69.03 -80.95
CA LYS A 129 31.40 -68.57 -79.66
C LYS A 129 30.41 -69.53 -79.00
N ARG A 130 29.82 -70.51 -79.71
CA ARG A 130 28.70 -71.31 -79.18
C ARG A 130 29.13 -72.41 -78.19
N GLN A 131 30.32 -73.01 -78.33
CA GLN A 131 30.81 -74.02 -77.36
C GLN A 131 31.45 -73.42 -76.10
N LYS A 132 32.07 -72.24 -76.17
CA LYS A 132 32.51 -71.51 -74.96
C LYS A 132 31.34 -70.91 -74.18
N LEU A 133 30.27 -70.46 -74.86
CA LEU A 133 29.02 -70.05 -74.20
C LEU A 133 28.28 -71.20 -73.50
N LEU A 134 28.37 -72.45 -74.00
CA LEU A 134 27.77 -73.61 -73.32
C LEU A 134 28.52 -74.01 -72.05
N LYS A 135 29.86 -74.01 -72.05
CA LYS A 135 30.64 -74.23 -70.81
C LYS A 135 30.54 -73.05 -69.84
N GLY A 136 30.57 -71.82 -70.35
CA GLY A 136 30.33 -70.61 -69.55
C GLY A 136 28.92 -70.56 -68.97
N GLY A 137 27.90 -70.99 -69.71
CA GLY A 137 26.51 -71.08 -69.28
C GLY A 137 26.26 -72.20 -68.26
N LEU A 138 26.97 -73.34 -68.36
CA LEU A 138 26.96 -74.37 -67.32
C LEU A 138 27.65 -73.91 -66.03
N ILE A 139 28.77 -73.19 -66.11
CA ILE A 139 29.46 -72.63 -64.95
C ILE A 139 28.65 -71.48 -64.33
N ALA A 140 28.10 -70.57 -65.14
CA ALA A 140 27.22 -69.50 -64.66
C ALA A 140 25.89 -70.02 -64.13
N GLY A 141 25.33 -71.08 -64.73
CA GLY A 141 24.13 -71.77 -64.24
C GLY A 141 24.39 -72.52 -62.93
N ALA A 142 25.54 -73.19 -62.78
CA ALA A 142 25.95 -73.82 -61.54
C ALA A 142 26.27 -72.78 -60.45
N ALA A 143 26.90 -71.66 -60.80
CA ALA A 143 27.16 -70.55 -59.87
C ALA A 143 25.86 -69.84 -59.46
N ALA A 144 24.92 -69.62 -60.39
CA ALA A 144 23.59 -69.08 -60.08
C ALA A 144 22.78 -70.06 -59.22
N ALA A 145 22.81 -71.35 -59.51
CA ALA A 145 22.19 -72.38 -58.68
C ALA A 145 22.83 -72.45 -57.29
N ALA A 146 24.16 -72.34 -57.18
CA ALA A 146 24.87 -72.27 -55.91
C ALA A 146 24.54 -70.99 -55.14
N LEU A 147 24.44 -69.83 -55.80
CA LEU A 147 24.02 -68.57 -55.18
C LEU A 147 22.55 -68.59 -54.75
N VAL A 148 21.67 -69.25 -55.51
CA VAL A 148 20.26 -69.48 -55.12
C VAL A 148 20.19 -70.46 -53.94
N LEU A 149 20.98 -71.53 -53.92
CA LEU A 149 21.07 -72.45 -52.79
C LEU A 149 21.67 -71.79 -51.54
N LEU A 150 22.66 -70.91 -51.70
CA LEU A 150 23.21 -70.10 -50.62
C LEU A 150 22.22 -69.04 -50.13
N TYR A 151 21.46 -68.41 -51.03
CA TYR A 151 20.40 -67.45 -50.67
C TYR A 151 19.23 -68.12 -49.96
N VAL A 152 18.76 -69.27 -50.46
CA VAL A 152 17.72 -70.07 -49.80
C VAL A 152 18.23 -70.66 -48.49
N GLY A 153 19.49 -71.10 -48.44
CA GLY A 153 20.17 -71.53 -47.21
C GLY A 153 20.24 -70.40 -46.18
N ASP A 154 20.68 -69.20 -46.58
CA ASP A 154 20.72 -68.00 -45.75
C ASP A 154 19.33 -67.58 -45.29
N LEU A 155 18.32 -67.63 -46.16
CA LEU A 155 16.92 -67.35 -45.83
C LEU A 155 16.39 -68.31 -44.76
N LEU A 156 16.70 -69.61 -44.87
CA LEU A 156 16.32 -70.65 -43.88
C LEU A 156 17.15 -70.58 -42.59
N PHE A 157 18.39 -70.09 -42.64
CA PHE A 157 19.26 -69.95 -41.47
C PHE A 157 19.02 -68.63 -40.70
N THR A 158 18.32 -67.67 -41.31
CA THR A 158 17.97 -66.37 -40.71
C THR A 158 16.46 -66.17 -40.53
N SER A 159 15.63 -67.13 -40.94
CA SER A 159 14.18 -67.09 -40.68
C SER A 159 13.92 -67.28 -39.19
N GLY A 160 13.32 -66.27 -38.55
CA GLY A 160 13.08 -66.26 -37.10
C GLY A 160 14.21 -65.65 -36.27
N SER A 161 15.19 -64.99 -36.91
CA SER A 161 16.23 -64.20 -36.25
C SER A 161 16.30 -62.77 -36.80
N LEU A 162 16.61 -61.80 -35.93
CA LEU A 162 16.77 -60.41 -36.31
C LEU A 162 17.84 -60.21 -37.40
N PRO A 163 17.69 -59.20 -38.28
CA PRO A 163 18.64 -58.91 -39.34
C PRO A 163 20.07 -58.71 -38.83
N ARG A 164 21.06 -59.08 -39.65
CA ARG A 164 22.48 -58.92 -39.31
C ARG A 164 22.85 -57.44 -39.24
N GLY A 165 23.69 -57.09 -38.26
CA GLY A 165 24.15 -55.72 -38.04
C GLY A 165 23.12 -54.80 -37.38
N THR A 166 21.97 -55.32 -36.93
CA THR A 166 20.97 -54.52 -36.22
C THR A 166 21.44 -54.15 -34.82
N VAL A 167 21.52 -52.86 -34.55
CA VAL A 167 21.95 -52.28 -33.28
C VAL A 167 20.83 -51.40 -32.73
N VAL A 168 20.43 -51.63 -31.48
CA VAL A 168 19.40 -50.87 -30.77
C VAL A 168 20.06 -50.12 -29.62
N ALA A 169 20.01 -48.79 -29.63
CA ALA A 169 20.65 -47.92 -28.62
C ALA A 169 22.13 -48.23 -28.28
N GLY A 170 22.87 -48.87 -29.19
CA GLY A 170 24.27 -49.27 -29.01
C GLY A 170 24.49 -50.76 -28.69
N VAL A 171 23.42 -51.53 -28.45
CA VAL A 171 23.48 -52.99 -28.23
C VAL A 171 23.26 -53.72 -29.55
N ASP A 172 24.21 -54.57 -29.95
CA ASP A 172 24.08 -55.45 -31.12
C ASP A 172 23.12 -56.62 -30.80
N VAL A 173 22.04 -56.72 -31.56
CA VAL A 173 21.02 -57.78 -31.45
C VAL A 173 20.88 -58.60 -32.72
N GLY A 174 21.72 -58.38 -33.73
CA GLY A 174 21.65 -59.11 -34.99
C GLY A 174 21.86 -60.61 -34.80
N THR A 175 21.20 -61.42 -35.62
CA THR A 175 21.20 -62.91 -35.57
C THR A 175 20.59 -63.57 -34.33
N LEU A 176 20.16 -62.81 -33.32
CA LEU A 176 19.38 -63.35 -32.20
C LEU A 176 17.93 -63.60 -32.63
N ASP A 177 17.27 -64.59 -32.04
CA ASP A 177 15.81 -64.69 -32.12
C ASP A 177 15.14 -63.54 -31.34
N PRO A 178 13.89 -63.16 -31.66
CA PRO A 178 13.20 -62.06 -30.99
C PRO A 178 13.18 -62.10 -29.45
N ALA A 179 13.10 -63.29 -28.84
CA ALA A 179 13.05 -63.42 -27.38
C ALA A 179 14.44 -63.29 -26.74
N ALA A 180 15.47 -63.88 -27.35
CA ALA A 180 16.86 -63.67 -26.93
C ALA A 180 17.31 -62.21 -27.14
N ALA A 181 16.86 -61.57 -28.21
CA ALA A 181 17.09 -60.14 -28.46
C ALA A 181 16.43 -59.26 -27.39
N GLU A 182 15.16 -59.51 -27.05
CA GLU A 182 14.49 -58.80 -25.96
C GLU A 182 15.22 -58.98 -24.63
N SER A 183 15.60 -60.21 -24.26
CA SER A 183 16.32 -60.48 -23.00
C SER A 183 17.63 -59.70 -22.95
N LYS A 184 18.44 -59.76 -24.02
CA LYS A 184 19.71 -59.05 -24.09
C LYS A 184 19.54 -57.53 -24.01
N LEU A 185 18.54 -56.98 -24.69
CA LEU A 185 18.24 -55.54 -24.62
C LEU A 185 17.83 -55.11 -23.22
N ARG A 186 17.03 -55.92 -22.54
CA ARG A 186 16.64 -55.67 -21.16
C ARG A 186 17.86 -55.71 -20.23
N ASP A 187 18.63 -56.79 -20.27
CA ASP A 187 19.81 -56.99 -19.41
C ASP A 187 20.87 -55.88 -19.57
N GLU A 188 21.10 -55.40 -20.81
CA GLU A 188 22.10 -54.36 -21.09
C GLU A 188 21.60 -52.91 -20.95
N LEU A 189 20.31 -52.62 -21.22
CA LEU A 189 19.79 -51.24 -21.21
C LEU A 189 18.97 -50.90 -19.96
N GLU A 190 18.19 -51.82 -19.38
CA GLU A 190 17.28 -51.55 -18.25
C GLU A 190 17.99 -50.88 -17.05
N PRO A 191 19.22 -51.27 -16.62
CA PRO A 191 19.96 -50.58 -15.56
C PRO A 191 20.37 -49.13 -15.89
N GLY A 192 20.28 -48.73 -17.15
CA GLY A 192 20.49 -47.37 -17.64
C GLY A 192 19.22 -46.52 -17.73
N LEU A 193 18.04 -47.15 -17.81
CA LEU A 193 16.76 -46.47 -18.07
C LEU A 193 16.18 -45.78 -16.83
N SER A 194 16.36 -46.31 -15.62
CA SER A 194 15.96 -45.65 -14.36
C SER A 194 16.92 -44.53 -13.91
N LYS A 195 17.63 -43.87 -14.84
CA LYS A 195 18.52 -42.75 -14.54
C LYS A 195 17.86 -41.42 -14.90
N PRO A 196 18.11 -40.33 -14.13
CA PRO A 196 17.52 -39.03 -14.39
C PRO A 196 17.84 -38.53 -15.80
N VAL A 197 16.80 -38.24 -16.58
CA VAL A 197 16.94 -37.75 -17.96
C VAL A 197 17.24 -36.26 -17.93
N ARG A 198 18.39 -35.86 -18.49
CA ARG A 198 18.81 -34.46 -18.53
C ARG A 198 18.15 -33.75 -19.71
N LEU A 199 17.39 -32.71 -19.39
CA LEU A 199 16.73 -31.81 -20.33
C LEU A 199 17.54 -30.53 -20.45
N GLN A 200 17.70 -29.98 -21.65
CA GLN A 200 18.54 -28.81 -21.89
C GLN A 200 17.89 -27.79 -22.83
N VAL A 201 18.00 -26.51 -22.47
CA VAL A 201 17.60 -25.34 -23.26
C VAL A 201 18.72 -24.31 -23.17
N GLY A 202 19.59 -24.26 -24.20
CA GLY A 202 20.82 -23.47 -24.15
C GLY A 202 21.70 -23.92 -22.97
N ASP A 203 22.06 -22.98 -22.09
CA ASP A 203 22.87 -23.25 -20.89
C ASP A 203 22.02 -23.70 -19.67
N ARG A 204 20.68 -23.67 -19.78
CA ARG A 204 19.78 -24.12 -18.70
C ARG A 204 19.52 -25.62 -18.83
N SER A 205 19.57 -26.33 -17.69
CA SER A 205 19.28 -27.76 -17.63
C SER A 205 18.36 -28.11 -16.47
N ALA A 206 17.50 -29.09 -16.68
CA ALA A 206 16.65 -29.71 -15.67
C ALA A 206 16.76 -31.24 -15.76
N THR A 207 16.21 -31.97 -14.80
CA THR A 207 16.11 -33.42 -14.81
C THR A 207 14.66 -33.86 -14.64
N VAL A 208 14.30 -34.96 -15.30
CA VAL A 208 13.03 -35.66 -15.10
C VAL A 208 13.34 -37.13 -14.86
N GLU A 209 12.75 -37.71 -13.83
CA GLU A 209 12.90 -39.14 -13.51
C GLU A 209 11.94 -39.97 -14.38
N PRO A 210 12.44 -40.90 -15.21
CA PRO A 210 11.59 -41.65 -16.16
C PRO A 210 10.44 -42.40 -15.51
N ASP A 211 10.72 -43.03 -14.38
CA ASP A 211 9.76 -43.87 -13.64
C ASP A 211 8.61 -43.03 -13.04
N GLU A 212 8.85 -41.76 -12.68
CA GLU A 212 7.83 -40.85 -12.13
C GLU A 212 6.89 -40.28 -13.19
N VAL A 213 7.31 -40.27 -14.46
CA VAL A 213 6.52 -39.75 -15.60
C VAL A 213 6.01 -40.85 -16.54
N GLY A 214 6.13 -42.11 -16.11
CA GLY A 214 5.67 -43.27 -16.86
C GLY A 214 6.43 -43.52 -18.18
N LEU A 215 7.67 -43.04 -18.33
CA LEU A 215 8.54 -43.35 -19.47
C LEU A 215 9.09 -44.77 -19.33
N GLN A 216 8.68 -45.66 -20.22
CA GLN A 216 9.06 -47.06 -20.21
C GLN A 216 9.46 -47.54 -21.61
N MET A 217 10.34 -48.53 -21.68
CA MET A 217 10.72 -49.15 -22.94
C MET A 217 9.63 -50.13 -23.39
N ASP A 218 9.15 -49.99 -24.63
CA ASP A 218 8.29 -50.99 -25.26
C ASP A 218 9.19 -51.99 -26.01
N TRP A 219 9.69 -52.98 -25.28
CA TRP A 219 10.63 -53.98 -25.79
C TRP A 219 10.05 -54.74 -26.99
N ALA A 220 8.77 -55.12 -26.92
CA ALA A 220 8.09 -55.86 -27.97
C ALA A 220 7.97 -55.04 -29.27
N GLU A 221 7.57 -53.76 -29.20
CA GLU A 221 7.54 -52.88 -30.38
C GLU A 221 8.96 -52.52 -30.87
N THR A 222 9.95 -52.48 -29.98
CA THR A 222 11.37 -52.27 -30.34
C THR A 222 11.92 -53.43 -31.15
N VAL A 223 11.74 -54.67 -30.68
CA VAL A 223 12.17 -55.88 -31.38
C VAL A 223 11.40 -56.04 -32.69
N LYS A 224 10.10 -55.75 -32.71
CA LYS A 224 9.28 -55.75 -33.94
C LYS A 224 9.74 -54.73 -34.99
N LYS A 225 10.23 -53.55 -34.58
CA LYS A 225 10.88 -52.59 -35.49
C LYS A 225 12.25 -53.05 -35.97
N ALA A 226 12.96 -53.82 -35.15
CA ALA A 226 14.23 -54.44 -35.51
C ALA A 226 14.07 -55.64 -36.48
N ASP A 227 12.89 -56.28 -36.52
CA ASP A 227 12.59 -57.49 -37.30
C ASP A 227 12.19 -57.23 -38.78
N ASP A 228 12.34 -56.00 -39.29
CA ASP A 228 12.05 -55.68 -40.71
C ASP A 228 13.15 -56.25 -41.63
N GLN A 229 13.02 -57.55 -41.94
CA GLN A 229 14.05 -58.31 -42.62
C GLN A 229 14.05 -58.08 -44.14
N PRO A 230 15.13 -57.51 -44.72
CA PRO A 230 15.12 -57.15 -46.14
C PRO A 230 15.08 -58.39 -47.05
N LEU A 231 14.08 -58.43 -47.94
CA LEU A 231 13.87 -59.50 -48.92
C LEU A 231 14.73 -59.34 -50.21
N ASN A 232 15.49 -58.24 -50.33
CA ASN A 232 16.34 -58.00 -51.49
C ASN A 232 17.74 -58.63 -51.27
N PRO A 233 18.23 -59.47 -52.21
CA PRO A 233 19.49 -60.20 -52.04
C PRO A 233 20.72 -59.27 -51.95
N PHE A 234 20.71 -58.11 -52.61
CA PHE A 234 21.84 -57.18 -52.57
C PHE A 234 21.95 -56.48 -51.21
N THR A 235 20.83 -56.12 -50.59
CA THR A 235 20.83 -55.51 -49.25
C THR A 235 21.15 -56.51 -48.15
N ARG A 236 20.77 -57.80 -48.30
CA ARG A 236 21.20 -58.89 -47.40
C ARG A 236 22.70 -59.18 -47.44
N ILE A 237 23.34 -59.03 -48.61
CA ILE A 237 24.81 -59.14 -48.70
C ILE A 237 25.48 -57.87 -48.14
N GLY A 238 24.88 -56.69 -48.36
CA GLY A 238 25.34 -55.43 -47.78
C GLY A 238 25.35 -55.44 -46.24
N SER A 239 24.33 -56.00 -45.59
CA SER A 239 24.24 -56.06 -44.13
C SER A 239 25.25 -56.98 -43.44
N LEU A 240 26.07 -57.72 -44.18
CA LEU A 240 27.27 -58.38 -43.65
C LEU A 240 28.39 -57.38 -43.30
N PHE A 241 28.33 -56.16 -43.84
CA PHE A 241 29.38 -55.13 -43.72
C PHE A 241 28.83 -53.75 -43.29
N SER A 242 27.53 -53.64 -42.98
CA SER A 242 26.89 -52.40 -42.55
C SER A 242 26.04 -52.60 -41.30
N THR A 243 26.18 -51.70 -40.32
CA THR A 243 25.28 -51.64 -39.15
C THR A 243 24.00 -50.88 -39.48
N HIS A 244 22.87 -51.35 -38.93
CA HIS A 244 21.58 -50.69 -39.02
C HIS A 244 21.12 -50.29 -37.61
N ASN A 245 21.07 -48.98 -37.34
CA ASN A 245 20.66 -48.47 -36.04
C ASN A 245 19.14 -48.31 -35.98
N VAL A 246 18.50 -48.97 -35.02
CA VAL A 246 17.05 -48.90 -34.79
C VAL A 246 16.79 -48.08 -33.51
N THR A 247 15.96 -47.04 -33.63
CA THR A 247 15.52 -46.24 -32.48
C THR A 247 14.58 -47.06 -31.60
N PRO A 248 14.84 -47.17 -30.28
CA PRO A 248 13.94 -47.91 -29.38
C PRO A 248 12.52 -47.33 -29.36
N ALA A 249 11.52 -48.21 -29.25
CA ALA A 249 10.13 -47.81 -29.09
C ALA A 249 9.84 -47.55 -27.61
N SER A 250 9.31 -46.35 -27.29
CA SER A 250 9.03 -45.95 -25.91
C SER A 250 7.54 -45.76 -25.67
N ARG A 251 7.05 -46.36 -24.59
CA ARG A 251 5.73 -46.11 -24.01
C ARG A 251 5.84 -44.97 -23.01
N SER A 252 4.86 -44.08 -22.99
CA SER A 252 4.81 -42.95 -22.06
C SER A 252 3.37 -42.63 -21.71
N ASP A 253 3.09 -42.31 -20.45
CA ASP A 253 1.89 -41.55 -20.12
C ASP A 253 2.11 -40.09 -20.57
N ARG A 254 1.36 -39.67 -21.60
CA ARG A 254 1.53 -38.34 -22.17
C ARG A 254 1.05 -37.24 -21.22
N GLU A 255 0.07 -37.49 -20.37
CA GLU A 255 -0.45 -36.49 -19.43
C GLU A 255 0.56 -36.26 -18.31
N GLN A 256 1.13 -37.33 -17.75
CA GLN A 256 2.18 -37.24 -16.72
C GLN A 256 3.47 -36.58 -17.26
N LEU A 257 3.92 -36.97 -18.46
CA LEU A 257 5.08 -36.34 -19.10
C LEU A 257 4.86 -34.85 -19.41
N VAL A 258 3.66 -34.46 -19.83
CA VAL A 258 3.31 -33.05 -20.04
C VAL A 258 3.28 -32.27 -18.73
N ALA A 259 2.74 -32.85 -17.65
CA ALA A 259 2.72 -32.22 -16.32
C ALA A 259 4.14 -32.00 -15.76
N ALA A 260 5.00 -33.01 -15.82
CA ALA A 260 6.39 -32.87 -15.38
C ALA A 260 7.18 -31.87 -16.22
N LEU A 261 6.95 -31.82 -17.55
CA LEU A 261 7.54 -30.80 -18.42
C LEU A 261 7.03 -29.38 -18.10
N GLN A 262 5.78 -29.24 -17.64
CA GLN A 262 5.27 -27.96 -17.13
C GLN A 262 5.92 -27.55 -15.80
N GLU A 263 6.20 -28.50 -14.91
CA GLU A 263 6.86 -28.25 -13.62
C GLU A 263 8.32 -27.79 -13.79
N VAL A 264 9.08 -28.37 -14.73
CA VAL A 264 10.44 -27.92 -15.04
C VAL A 264 10.50 -26.72 -16.00
N SER A 265 9.38 -26.35 -16.65
CA SER A 265 9.32 -25.25 -17.62
C SER A 265 9.85 -23.91 -17.07
N PRO A 266 9.53 -23.46 -15.84
CA PRO A 266 10.06 -22.22 -15.27
C PRO A 266 11.59 -22.24 -15.06
N GLN A 267 12.18 -23.42 -14.86
CA GLN A 267 13.63 -23.57 -14.71
C GLN A 267 14.36 -23.40 -16.06
N LEU A 268 13.75 -23.93 -17.12
CA LEU A 268 14.27 -23.91 -18.50
C LEU A 268 13.92 -22.62 -19.28
N GLY A 269 12.85 -21.91 -18.89
CA GLY A 269 12.39 -20.67 -19.51
C GLY A 269 13.24 -19.44 -19.19
N LEU A 270 12.98 -18.35 -19.91
CA LEU A 270 13.52 -17.01 -19.67
C LEU A 270 12.38 -15.99 -19.79
N GLU A 271 12.21 -15.13 -18.78
CA GLU A 271 11.22 -14.06 -18.85
C GLU A 271 11.67 -12.96 -19.84
N PRO A 272 10.76 -12.43 -20.67
CA PRO A 272 11.08 -11.33 -21.57
C PRO A 272 11.39 -10.06 -20.75
N THR A 273 12.50 -9.39 -21.08
CA THR A 273 12.84 -8.10 -20.49
C THR A 273 12.74 -7.02 -21.57
N ASP A 274 11.82 -6.09 -21.39
CA ASP A 274 11.73 -4.92 -22.26
C ASP A 274 12.95 -4.00 -22.09
N GLY A 275 13.40 -3.42 -23.20
CA GLY A 275 14.46 -2.44 -23.23
C GLY A 275 14.06 -1.15 -22.54
N ASN A 276 15.05 -0.40 -22.06
CA ASN A 276 14.85 0.79 -21.24
C ASN A 276 16.06 1.73 -21.35
N ILE A 277 16.03 2.88 -20.68
CA ILE A 277 17.18 3.78 -20.52
C ILE A 277 17.36 4.05 -19.03
N ARG A 278 18.56 3.79 -18.52
CA ARG A 278 18.96 4.04 -17.13
C ARG A 278 19.94 5.23 -17.10
N PHE A 279 19.95 6.01 -16.04
CA PHE A 279 20.93 7.08 -15.85
C PHE A 279 22.02 6.68 -14.85
N GLU A 280 23.27 7.03 -15.16
CA GLU A 280 24.40 7.05 -14.21
C GLU A 280 24.86 8.50 -14.06
N GLY A 281 24.44 9.13 -12.96
CA GLY A 281 24.47 10.59 -12.84
C GLY A 281 23.66 11.21 -13.97
N THR A 282 24.31 11.99 -14.83
CA THR A 282 23.72 12.61 -16.01
C THR A 282 23.91 11.81 -17.30
N THR A 283 24.56 10.64 -17.26
CA THR A 283 24.84 9.83 -18.46
C THR A 283 23.71 8.84 -18.72
N PRO A 284 22.97 8.93 -19.85
CA PRO A 284 21.98 7.93 -20.21
C PRO A 284 22.64 6.68 -20.80
N ILE A 285 22.20 5.52 -20.34
CA ILE A 285 22.73 4.20 -20.73
C ILE A 285 21.57 3.35 -21.28
N PRO A 286 21.64 2.89 -22.53
CA PRO A 286 20.61 2.04 -23.11
C PRO A 286 20.67 0.62 -22.53
N VAL A 287 19.51 0.13 -22.08
CA VAL A 287 19.28 -1.27 -21.72
C VAL A 287 18.57 -1.92 -22.91
N ASN A 288 19.23 -2.85 -23.59
CA ASN A 288 18.65 -3.51 -24.77
C ASN A 288 17.57 -4.51 -24.34
N PRO A 289 16.49 -4.69 -25.13
CA PRO A 289 15.49 -5.72 -24.85
C PRO A 289 16.08 -7.12 -25.02
N VAL A 290 15.61 -8.06 -24.20
CA VAL A 290 15.96 -9.48 -24.26
C VAL A 290 14.65 -10.27 -24.43
N PRO A 291 14.42 -10.88 -25.61
CA PRO A 291 13.28 -11.77 -25.82
C PRO A 291 13.27 -12.90 -24.81
N GLY A 292 12.10 -13.22 -24.29
CA GLY A 292 11.92 -14.36 -23.42
C GLY A 292 11.84 -15.66 -24.23
N GLN A 293 11.82 -16.79 -23.54
CA GLN A 293 11.53 -18.08 -24.14
C GLN A 293 10.79 -18.96 -23.14
N ASN A 294 9.86 -19.76 -23.61
CA ASN A 294 9.21 -20.80 -22.82
C ASN A 294 9.35 -22.15 -23.52
N LEU A 295 9.29 -23.23 -22.75
CA LEU A 295 9.36 -24.58 -23.30
C LEU A 295 8.15 -24.86 -24.20
N ASP A 296 8.36 -25.35 -25.42
CA ASP A 296 7.26 -25.89 -26.23
C ASP A 296 6.92 -27.27 -25.68
N ILE A 297 6.02 -27.30 -24.69
CA ILE A 297 5.65 -28.51 -23.94
C ILE A 297 5.26 -29.68 -24.87
N GLN A 298 4.56 -29.41 -25.98
CA GLN A 298 4.05 -30.47 -26.85
C GLN A 298 5.13 -31.08 -27.74
N HIS A 299 6.01 -30.25 -28.31
CA HIS A 299 7.15 -30.75 -29.08
C HIS A 299 8.27 -31.28 -28.17
N ALA A 300 8.42 -30.73 -26.96
CA ALA A 300 9.34 -31.22 -25.93
C ALA A 300 8.97 -32.64 -25.46
N ALA A 301 7.68 -32.91 -25.18
CA ALA A 301 7.21 -34.26 -24.83
C ALA A 301 7.59 -35.29 -25.91
N ASN A 302 7.43 -34.93 -27.19
CA ASN A 302 7.82 -35.80 -28.31
C ASN A 302 9.35 -36.01 -28.37
N ALA A 303 10.13 -34.95 -28.12
CA ALA A 303 11.60 -35.02 -28.10
C ALA A 303 12.14 -35.89 -26.95
N VAL A 304 11.51 -35.81 -25.76
CA VAL A 304 11.86 -36.66 -24.61
C VAL A 304 11.49 -38.12 -24.90
N GLN A 305 10.25 -38.39 -25.29
CA GLN A 305 9.78 -39.75 -25.60
C GLN A 305 10.65 -40.46 -26.66
N ALA A 306 11.19 -39.72 -27.62
CA ALA A 306 12.04 -40.28 -28.67
C ALA A 306 13.51 -40.54 -28.26
N LYS A 307 14.04 -39.83 -27.25
CA LYS A 307 15.51 -39.78 -27.00
C LYS A 307 15.96 -40.07 -25.57
N TRP A 308 15.05 -40.20 -24.61
CA TRP A 308 15.39 -40.42 -23.19
C TRP A 308 16.30 -41.64 -22.96
N ALA A 309 16.07 -42.73 -23.71
CA ALA A 309 16.86 -43.96 -23.64
C ALA A 309 18.29 -43.84 -24.21
N GLU A 310 18.67 -42.72 -24.85
CA GLU A 310 20.03 -42.53 -25.42
C GLU A 310 21.09 -42.19 -24.34
N GLY A 311 20.68 -41.90 -23.10
CA GLY A 311 21.58 -41.56 -21.99
C GLY A 311 22.34 -40.23 -22.16
N ARG A 312 21.88 -39.36 -23.08
CA ARG A 312 22.49 -38.06 -23.41
C ARG A 312 21.54 -36.91 -23.06
N PRO A 313 22.04 -35.68 -22.82
CA PRO A 313 21.18 -34.51 -22.64
C PRO A 313 20.29 -34.27 -23.87
N ILE A 314 19.00 -34.03 -23.63
CA ILE A 314 18.00 -33.79 -24.68
C ILE A 314 17.80 -32.29 -24.84
N SER A 315 18.23 -31.74 -25.98
CA SER A 315 17.90 -30.36 -26.35
C SER A 315 16.40 -30.24 -26.67
N LEU A 316 15.69 -29.38 -25.95
CA LEU A 316 14.25 -29.21 -26.10
C LEU A 316 13.88 -27.99 -26.95
N PRO A 317 12.78 -28.05 -27.73
CA PRO A 317 12.27 -26.92 -28.50
C PRO A 317 11.64 -25.85 -27.59
N VAL A 318 11.80 -24.59 -27.96
CA VAL A 318 11.26 -23.43 -27.24
C VAL A 318 10.45 -22.52 -28.15
N THR A 319 9.44 -21.88 -27.56
CA THR A 319 8.68 -20.78 -28.15
C THR A 319 9.21 -19.46 -27.61
N GLN A 320 9.57 -18.53 -28.50
CA GLN A 320 10.01 -17.20 -28.08
C GLN A 320 8.84 -16.38 -27.53
N LEU A 321 9.05 -15.70 -26.41
CA LEU A 321 8.12 -14.73 -25.84
C LEU A 321 8.51 -13.34 -26.35
N PRO A 322 7.60 -12.62 -27.05
CA PRO A 322 7.91 -11.33 -27.63
C PRO A 322 8.11 -10.26 -26.54
N VAL A 323 8.96 -9.29 -26.88
CA VAL A 323 9.16 -8.03 -26.14
C VAL A 323 8.39 -6.90 -26.84
N SER A 324 7.96 -5.91 -26.08
CA SER A 324 7.21 -4.74 -26.56
C SER A 324 8.11 -3.68 -27.22
N THR A 325 9.43 -3.82 -27.05
CA THR A 325 10.47 -2.86 -27.44
C THR A 325 11.51 -3.49 -28.36
N THR A 326 12.14 -2.68 -29.21
CA THR A 326 13.23 -3.08 -30.10
C THR A 326 14.52 -2.34 -29.75
N ARG A 327 15.66 -2.89 -30.18
CA ARG A 327 16.97 -2.23 -29.99
C ARG A 327 16.98 -0.85 -30.65
N GLU A 328 16.43 -0.77 -31.84
CA GLU A 328 16.31 0.45 -32.65
C GLU A 328 15.43 1.49 -31.94
N GLY A 329 14.33 1.06 -31.30
CA GLY A 329 13.46 1.94 -30.52
C GLY A 329 14.11 2.48 -29.25
N VAL A 330 14.93 1.67 -28.56
CA VAL A 330 15.73 2.14 -27.41
C VAL A 330 16.79 3.15 -27.86
N GLN A 331 17.57 2.85 -28.91
CA GLN A 331 18.59 3.77 -29.44
C GLN A 331 17.98 5.07 -29.96
N LYS A 332 16.79 5.01 -30.57
CA LYS A 332 16.04 6.20 -30.98
C LYS A 332 15.66 7.07 -29.77
N ALA A 333 15.08 6.48 -28.72
CA ALA A 333 14.72 7.20 -27.51
C ALA A 333 15.95 7.76 -26.75
N LEU A 334 17.10 7.07 -26.82
CA LEU A 334 18.37 7.54 -26.30
C LEU A 334 18.79 8.86 -26.97
N HIS A 335 18.94 8.85 -28.29
CA HIS A 335 19.45 10.00 -29.06
C HIS A 335 18.44 11.13 -29.26
N GLU A 336 17.13 10.84 -29.38
CA GLU A 336 16.11 11.87 -29.62
C GLU A 336 15.51 12.47 -28.33
N ILE A 337 15.68 11.81 -27.17
CA ILE A 337 15.04 12.23 -25.90
C ILE A 337 16.04 12.29 -24.75
N ALA A 338 16.70 11.18 -24.42
CA ALA A 338 17.50 11.08 -23.18
C ALA A 338 18.76 11.95 -23.23
N GLU A 339 19.59 11.82 -24.27
CA GLU A 339 20.80 12.61 -24.47
C GLU A 339 20.49 14.11 -24.57
N PRO A 340 19.51 14.57 -25.39
CA PRO A 340 19.07 15.96 -25.35
C PRO A 340 18.67 16.40 -23.95
N ALA A 341 17.78 15.68 -23.25
CA ALA A 341 17.21 16.15 -21.99
C ALA A 341 18.27 16.59 -20.98
N VAL A 342 19.31 15.78 -20.78
CA VAL A 342 20.39 16.03 -19.81
C VAL A 342 21.56 16.87 -20.34
N ALA A 343 21.60 17.21 -21.63
CA ALA A 343 22.74 17.94 -22.23
C ALA A 343 22.94 19.38 -21.70
N SER A 344 21.91 20.02 -21.15
CA SER A 344 22.02 21.36 -20.55
C SER A 344 20.82 21.69 -19.65
N PRO A 345 20.98 22.62 -18.67
CA PRO A 345 19.91 22.99 -17.75
C PRO A 345 18.71 23.65 -18.43
N VAL A 346 17.54 23.62 -17.77
CA VAL A 346 16.33 24.35 -18.21
C VAL A 346 16.05 25.52 -17.28
N THR A 347 15.81 26.71 -17.83
CA THR A 347 15.38 27.87 -17.04
C THR A 347 13.86 27.88 -16.85
N VAL A 348 13.40 27.85 -15.60
CA VAL A 348 12.00 28.12 -15.26
C VAL A 348 11.87 29.59 -14.89
N ARG A 349 11.17 30.36 -15.72
CA ARG A 349 11.00 31.80 -15.53
C ARG A 349 9.89 32.06 -14.52
N GLY A 350 10.25 32.60 -13.36
CA GLY A 350 9.30 33.05 -12.34
C GLY A 350 9.01 34.54 -12.41
N GLN A 351 8.15 35.03 -11.52
CA GLN A 351 7.91 36.47 -11.36
C GLN A 351 9.06 37.11 -10.60
N GLY A 352 9.93 37.85 -11.30
CA GLY A 352 11.05 38.61 -10.72
C GLY A 352 12.30 37.77 -10.37
N LYS A 353 12.19 36.44 -10.30
CA LYS A 353 13.30 35.51 -10.08
C LYS A 353 13.11 34.27 -10.96
N ASN A 354 14.20 33.73 -11.50
CA ASN A 354 14.19 32.48 -12.26
C ASN A 354 14.74 31.34 -11.38
N ALA A 355 14.33 30.12 -11.70
CA ALA A 355 14.95 28.89 -11.20
C ALA A 355 15.64 28.14 -12.36
N THR A 356 16.63 27.34 -12.02
CA THR A 356 17.33 26.45 -12.96
C THR A 356 17.06 25.01 -12.58
N LEU A 357 16.61 24.21 -13.54
CA LEU A 357 16.53 22.76 -13.42
C LEU A 357 17.81 22.16 -14.00
N GLU A 358 18.67 21.65 -13.13
CA GLU A 358 19.96 21.09 -13.52
C GLU A 358 19.83 19.67 -14.14
N PRO A 359 20.79 19.25 -15.00
CA PRO A 359 20.82 17.92 -15.62
C PRO A 359 20.61 16.74 -14.67
N GLU A 360 21.12 16.82 -13.44
CA GLU A 360 20.99 15.78 -12.42
C GLU A 360 19.52 15.57 -12.03
N ALA A 361 18.78 16.66 -11.78
CA ALA A 361 17.35 16.60 -11.47
C ALA A 361 16.51 16.16 -12.68
N ILE A 362 16.97 16.46 -13.91
CA ILE A 362 16.34 15.98 -15.14
C ILE A 362 16.52 14.46 -15.27
N ALA A 363 17.74 13.96 -15.06
CA ALA A 363 18.06 12.53 -15.08
C ALA A 363 17.29 11.77 -13.98
N GLU A 364 17.20 12.34 -12.78
CA GLU A 364 16.42 11.76 -11.67
C GLU A 364 14.92 11.77 -11.94
N ALA A 365 14.38 12.74 -12.67
CA ALA A 365 12.95 12.83 -12.97
C ALA A 365 12.51 12.06 -14.24
N LEU A 366 13.41 11.82 -15.20
CA LEU A 366 13.04 11.22 -16.48
C LEU A 366 12.79 9.71 -16.35
N ARG A 367 11.68 9.25 -16.93
CA ARG A 367 11.24 7.84 -16.94
C ARG A 367 10.93 7.42 -18.37
N PHE A 368 11.11 6.13 -18.65
CA PHE A 368 10.76 5.52 -19.92
C PHE A 368 9.92 4.28 -19.70
N THR A 369 8.89 4.09 -20.52
CA THR A 369 8.05 2.89 -20.57
C THR A 369 7.85 2.42 -22.00
N PRO A 370 7.62 1.12 -22.27
CA PRO A 370 7.28 0.64 -23.61
C PRO A 370 6.09 1.39 -24.23
N ASP A 371 6.18 1.74 -25.51
CA ASP A 371 5.11 2.43 -26.24
C ASP A 371 4.14 1.48 -26.98
N GLY A 372 4.39 0.17 -26.89
CA GLY A 372 3.62 -0.89 -27.56
C GLY A 372 3.88 -1.04 -29.07
N ARG A 373 4.84 -0.29 -29.63
CA ARG A 373 5.16 -0.27 -31.07
C ARG A 373 6.66 -0.48 -31.34
N GLY A 374 7.37 -1.08 -30.38
CA GLY A 374 8.82 -1.27 -30.43
C GLY A 374 9.64 -0.11 -29.84
N GLY A 375 9.02 1.00 -29.43
CA GLY A 375 9.71 2.18 -28.89
C GLY A 375 9.50 2.41 -27.40
N LEU A 376 10.06 3.53 -26.92
CA LEU A 376 9.86 4.01 -25.55
C LEU A 376 9.09 5.34 -25.53
N LYS A 377 8.11 5.42 -24.63
CA LYS A 377 7.44 6.66 -24.25
C LYS A 377 8.15 7.25 -23.04
N ALA A 378 8.52 8.52 -23.12
CA ALA A 378 9.10 9.27 -22.01
C ALA A 378 8.03 9.94 -21.15
N SER A 379 8.27 10.03 -19.84
CA SER A 379 7.50 10.82 -18.87
C SER A 379 8.41 11.45 -17.82
N LEU A 380 7.89 12.43 -17.08
CA LEU A 380 8.62 13.16 -16.04
C LEU A 380 7.97 12.96 -14.67
N ASP A 381 8.80 12.72 -13.67
CA ASP A 381 8.42 12.63 -12.26
C ASP A 381 8.19 14.03 -11.67
N GLY A 382 6.92 14.44 -11.60
CA GLY A 382 6.51 15.77 -11.15
C GLY A 382 7.07 16.15 -9.76
N PRO A 383 6.89 15.32 -8.72
CA PRO A 383 7.47 15.55 -7.39
C PRO A 383 8.98 15.83 -7.39
N VAL A 384 9.79 15.09 -8.17
CA VAL A 384 11.24 15.34 -8.28
C VAL A 384 11.52 16.72 -8.86
N LEU A 385 10.83 17.09 -9.95
CA LEU A 385 10.97 18.41 -10.58
C LEU A 385 10.55 19.55 -9.64
N VAL A 386 9.45 19.39 -8.91
CA VAL A 386 8.98 20.38 -7.93
C VAL A 386 9.97 20.52 -6.77
N GLY A 387 10.54 19.42 -6.27
CA GLY A 387 11.56 19.44 -5.22
C GLY A 387 12.81 20.24 -5.61
N ALA A 388 13.23 20.19 -6.87
CA ALA A 388 14.36 20.99 -7.37
C ALA A 388 14.02 22.48 -7.61
N LEU A 389 12.77 22.78 -8.00
CA LEU A 389 12.36 24.12 -8.45
C LEU A 389 11.72 24.98 -7.35
N GLU A 390 10.92 24.39 -6.47
CA GLU A 390 10.19 25.11 -5.41
C GLU A 390 11.14 25.93 -4.53
N PRO A 391 12.26 25.40 -3.99
CA PRO A 391 13.14 26.17 -3.10
C PRO A 391 13.72 27.42 -3.76
N GLN A 392 13.95 27.36 -5.08
CA GLN A 392 14.47 28.48 -5.86
C GLN A 392 13.40 29.55 -6.11
N LEU A 393 12.16 29.15 -6.38
CA LEU A 393 11.02 30.04 -6.63
C LEU A 393 10.27 30.51 -5.37
N ARG A 394 10.66 30.07 -4.16
CA ARG A 394 9.99 30.46 -2.90
C ARG A 394 9.76 31.97 -2.73
N ASP A 395 10.74 32.81 -3.07
CA ASP A 395 10.62 34.27 -2.96
C ASP A 395 9.62 34.89 -3.94
N THR A 396 9.21 34.16 -4.98
CA THR A 396 8.20 34.57 -5.96
C THR A 396 6.78 34.18 -5.54
N MET A 397 6.66 33.28 -4.57
CA MET A 397 5.40 32.86 -3.97
C MET A 397 5.12 33.68 -2.71
N LYS A 398 3.84 33.83 -2.37
CA LYS A 398 3.40 34.47 -1.14
C LYS A 398 2.40 33.55 -0.46
N PRO A 399 2.63 33.10 0.79
CA PRO A 399 1.60 32.36 1.52
C PRO A 399 0.40 33.27 1.78
N GLY A 400 -0.81 32.71 1.71
CA GLY A 400 -2.01 33.42 2.14
C GLY A 400 -1.99 33.68 3.66
N LYS A 401 -2.64 34.77 4.09
CA LYS A 401 -2.90 35.04 5.51
C LYS A 401 -4.27 34.48 5.87
N ASN A 402 -4.32 33.68 6.93
CA ASN A 402 -5.57 33.16 7.46
C ASN A 402 -6.49 34.28 7.97
N ALA A 403 -7.79 34.05 7.89
CA ALA A 403 -8.77 34.84 8.62
C ALA A 403 -8.57 34.68 10.13
N GLU A 404 -8.96 35.68 10.90
CA GLU A 404 -8.86 35.66 12.37
C GLU A 404 -10.21 36.02 12.98
N ILE A 405 -10.57 35.40 14.10
CA ILE A 405 -11.77 35.77 14.87
C ILE A 405 -11.29 36.37 16.19
N LYS A 406 -11.59 37.66 16.40
CA LYS A 406 -11.18 38.42 17.60
C LYS A 406 -12.40 38.97 18.32
N LEU A 407 -12.27 39.22 19.62
CA LEU A 407 -13.28 39.97 20.37
C LEU A 407 -13.01 41.46 20.23
N GLU A 408 -13.90 42.18 19.55
CA GLU A 408 -13.90 43.64 19.49
C GLU A 408 -15.21 44.16 20.11
N ASN A 409 -15.11 45.15 20.99
CA ASN A 409 -16.27 45.75 21.70
C ASN A 409 -17.21 44.72 22.40
N GLY A 410 -16.66 43.56 22.78
CA GLY A 410 -17.42 42.47 23.42
C GLY A 410 -18.14 41.51 22.47
N ALA A 411 -17.89 41.57 21.16
CA ALA A 411 -18.45 40.66 20.17
C ALA A 411 -17.35 39.99 19.31
N PRO A 412 -17.57 38.75 18.83
CA PRO A 412 -16.69 38.12 17.83
C PRO A 412 -16.77 38.85 16.48
N VAL A 413 -15.61 39.26 15.95
CA VAL A 413 -15.45 39.91 14.64
C VAL A 413 -14.46 39.09 13.80
N VAL A 414 -14.84 38.84 12.54
CA VAL A 414 -13.99 38.16 11.55
C VAL A 414 -13.13 39.19 10.83
N HIS A 415 -11.81 39.09 10.99
CA HIS A 415 -10.85 39.74 10.10
C HIS A 415 -10.65 38.86 8.87
N PRO A 416 -10.75 39.40 7.64
CA PRO A 416 -10.72 38.60 6.43
C PRO A 416 -9.34 37.98 6.17
N SER A 417 -9.33 36.81 5.55
CA SER A 417 -8.14 36.20 4.97
C SER A 417 -7.64 37.00 3.76
N GLU A 418 -6.33 36.98 3.53
CA GLU A 418 -5.72 37.46 2.29
C GLU A 418 -5.20 36.25 1.50
N ASP A 419 -5.65 36.07 0.26
CA ASP A 419 -5.12 35.01 -0.59
C ASP A 419 -3.65 35.28 -0.97
N GLY A 420 -2.88 34.21 -0.97
CA GLY A 420 -1.50 34.19 -1.41
C GLY A 420 -1.37 34.06 -2.92
N VAL A 421 -0.14 33.84 -3.37
CA VAL A 421 0.20 33.52 -4.76
C VAL A 421 1.11 32.30 -4.76
N GLY A 422 0.67 31.22 -5.40
CA GLY A 422 1.42 29.97 -5.56
C GLY A 422 1.76 29.69 -7.02
N VAL A 423 2.63 28.71 -7.25
CA VAL A 423 2.93 28.19 -8.60
C VAL A 423 2.01 27.00 -8.90
N ASP A 424 1.35 27.04 -10.05
CA ASP A 424 0.64 25.93 -10.64
C ASP A 424 1.66 25.01 -11.32
N TRP A 425 2.21 24.06 -10.57
CA TRP A 425 3.29 23.20 -11.02
C TRP A 425 2.91 22.31 -12.20
N GLU A 426 1.65 21.86 -12.26
CA GLU A 426 1.14 21.02 -13.35
C GLU A 426 1.20 21.79 -14.68
N LYS A 427 0.57 22.98 -14.74
CA LYS A 427 0.62 23.83 -15.95
C LYS A 427 2.02 24.37 -16.25
N SER A 428 2.84 24.58 -15.23
CA SER A 428 4.24 25.05 -15.41
C SER A 428 5.15 23.99 -16.02
N LEU A 429 4.88 22.70 -15.76
CA LEU A 429 5.72 21.58 -16.19
C LEU A 429 5.18 20.83 -17.41
N GLU A 430 3.92 21.03 -17.81
CA GLU A 430 3.34 20.51 -19.06
C GLU A 430 4.27 20.68 -20.30
N PRO A 431 4.85 21.86 -20.61
CA PRO A 431 5.74 22.03 -21.75
C PRO A 431 7.18 21.51 -21.53
N MET A 432 7.50 20.94 -20.36
CA MET A 432 8.87 20.58 -19.99
C MET A 432 9.45 19.49 -20.90
N LEU A 433 8.72 18.41 -21.16
CA LEU A 433 9.24 17.27 -21.94
C LEU A 433 9.61 17.68 -23.38
N GLU A 434 8.80 18.51 -24.03
CA GLU A 434 9.10 19.05 -25.36
C GLU A 434 10.19 20.14 -25.32
N THR A 435 10.40 20.79 -24.17
CA THR A 435 11.49 21.76 -24.00
C THR A 435 12.84 21.07 -23.81
N LEU A 436 12.88 19.93 -23.10
CA LEU A 436 14.07 19.10 -22.89
C LEU A 436 14.66 18.55 -24.19
N ARG A 437 13.82 18.24 -25.20
CA ARG A 437 14.26 17.79 -26.53
C ARG A 437 14.95 18.87 -27.37
N LYS A 438 14.83 20.16 -27.02
CA LYS A 438 15.41 21.26 -27.81
C LYS A 438 16.92 21.34 -27.60
N PRO A 439 17.75 21.55 -28.64
CA PRO A 439 19.20 21.64 -28.46
C PRO A 439 19.66 22.92 -27.75
N GLN A 440 18.87 24.00 -27.80
CA GLN A 440 19.17 25.30 -27.19
C GLN A 440 17.87 26.00 -26.75
N GLN A 441 18.00 27.14 -26.06
CA GLN A 441 16.88 28.02 -25.65
C GLN A 441 15.83 27.30 -24.77
N ARG A 442 16.30 26.50 -23.82
CA ARG A 442 15.47 25.73 -22.88
C ARG A 442 14.90 26.63 -21.79
N ALA A 443 13.71 27.16 -22.02
CA ALA A 443 12.97 27.90 -21.00
C ALA A 443 11.47 27.58 -21.00
N VAL A 444 10.91 27.44 -19.80
CA VAL A 444 9.46 27.37 -19.56
C VAL A 444 9.04 28.53 -18.64
N GLN A 445 7.75 28.85 -18.63
CA GLN A 445 7.18 29.92 -17.79
C GLN A 445 6.47 29.30 -16.60
N ALA A 446 6.83 29.71 -15.37
CA ALA A 446 6.04 29.38 -14.19
C ALA A 446 4.68 30.09 -14.27
N VAL A 447 3.62 29.32 -14.12
CA VAL A 447 2.23 29.78 -14.07
C VAL A 447 1.89 30.04 -12.60
N TYR A 448 1.37 31.22 -12.30
CA TYR A 448 1.01 31.60 -10.93
C TYR A 448 -0.50 31.69 -10.78
N VAL A 449 -1.00 31.21 -9.65
CA VAL A 449 -2.43 31.18 -9.30
C VAL A 449 -2.64 31.71 -7.87
N PRO A 450 -3.82 32.23 -7.53
CA PRO A 450 -4.17 32.51 -6.14
C PRO A 450 -3.99 31.24 -5.29
N ALA A 451 -3.23 31.37 -4.20
CA ALA A 451 -3.06 30.33 -3.20
C ALA A 451 -3.98 30.66 -2.03
N PRO A 452 -5.17 30.06 -1.91
CA PRO A 452 -6.13 30.43 -0.88
C PRO A 452 -5.53 30.24 0.52
N ALA A 453 -5.91 31.10 1.45
CA ALA A 453 -5.51 30.94 2.84
C ALA A 453 -5.96 29.58 3.41
N GLN A 454 -5.18 29.00 4.33
CA GLN A 454 -5.50 27.71 4.96
C GLN A 454 -6.79 27.76 5.79
N PHE A 455 -7.14 28.95 6.28
CA PHE A 455 -8.41 29.26 6.90
C PHE A 455 -8.96 30.55 6.29
N THR A 456 -10.05 30.45 5.51
CA THR A 456 -10.58 31.56 4.72
C THR A 456 -11.61 32.39 5.49
N THR A 457 -11.88 33.62 5.02
CA THR A 457 -12.98 34.48 5.52
C THR A 457 -14.32 33.73 5.55
N ASP A 458 -14.63 32.96 4.51
CA ASP A 458 -15.88 32.21 4.41
C ASP A 458 -15.96 31.08 5.44
N GLN A 459 -14.86 30.36 5.65
CA GLN A 459 -14.79 29.34 6.71
C GLN A 459 -14.95 29.96 8.10
N ALA A 460 -14.35 31.12 8.35
CA ALA A 460 -14.51 31.85 9.61
C ALA A 460 -15.97 32.31 9.83
N ASN A 461 -16.62 32.83 8.79
CA ASN A 461 -18.05 33.20 8.82
C ASN A 461 -18.96 31.97 9.05
N GLN A 462 -18.65 30.84 8.41
CA GLN A 462 -19.40 29.58 8.53
C GLN A 462 -19.34 28.98 9.94
N LEU A 463 -18.33 29.31 10.77
CA LEU A 463 -18.34 28.90 12.17
C LEU A 463 -19.51 29.51 12.96
N GLY A 464 -20.08 30.64 12.55
CA GLY A 464 -21.29 31.19 13.18
C GLY A 464 -21.14 31.50 14.67
N ILE A 465 -19.96 31.96 15.10
CA ILE A 465 -19.66 32.32 16.49
C ILE A 465 -20.22 33.73 16.75
N ARG A 466 -21.09 33.88 17.76
CA ARG A 466 -21.88 35.11 17.99
C ARG A 466 -21.97 35.52 19.47
N GLU A 467 -22.22 34.57 20.36
CA GLU A 467 -22.59 34.82 21.76
C GLU A 467 -21.92 33.80 22.70
N VAL A 468 -21.85 34.11 24.01
CA VAL A 468 -21.38 33.16 25.01
C VAL A 468 -22.44 32.06 25.20
N VAL A 469 -22.07 30.81 24.88
CA VAL A 469 -22.95 29.64 25.03
C VAL A 469 -22.72 28.88 26.33
N GLY A 470 -21.56 29.06 26.97
CA GLY A 470 -21.28 28.57 28.32
C GLY A 470 -20.04 29.23 28.91
N GLU A 471 -20.05 29.47 30.22
CA GLU A 471 -18.92 30.05 30.93
C GLU A 471 -18.80 29.48 32.34
N PHE A 472 -17.61 29.59 32.92
CA PHE A 472 -17.37 29.27 34.33
C PHE A 472 -16.20 30.07 34.89
N GLU A 473 -16.21 30.34 36.19
CA GLU A 473 -15.12 31.01 36.91
C GLU A 473 -14.71 30.20 38.14
N THR A 474 -13.41 30.13 38.40
CA THR A 474 -12.87 29.66 39.69
C THR A 474 -11.84 30.66 40.21
N GLY A 475 -11.65 30.69 41.53
CA GLY A 475 -10.65 31.54 42.16
C GLY A 475 -9.98 30.90 43.38
N GLY A 476 -9.22 31.71 44.11
CA GLY A 476 -8.57 31.30 45.37
C GLY A 476 -7.36 30.38 45.18
N PHE A 477 -6.55 30.60 44.15
CA PHE A 477 -5.28 29.89 43.94
C PHE A 477 -4.06 30.62 44.54
N GLU A 478 -3.02 29.86 44.87
CA GLU A 478 -1.69 30.37 45.28
C GLU A 478 -1.06 31.19 44.14
N ALA A 479 -0.27 32.24 44.46
CA ALA A 479 0.43 33.04 43.45
C ALA A 479 1.25 32.20 42.45
N ALA A 480 1.95 31.15 42.91
CA ALA A 480 2.70 30.24 42.04
C ALA A 480 1.79 29.43 41.09
N SER A 481 0.63 28.99 41.57
CA SER A 481 -0.40 28.36 40.74
C SER A 481 -0.98 29.35 39.73
N GLY A 482 -1.16 30.62 40.12
CA GLY A 482 -1.62 31.70 39.26
C GLY A 482 -0.72 31.94 38.05
N VAL A 483 0.60 31.85 38.20
CA VAL A 483 1.55 31.92 37.07
C VAL A 483 1.30 30.80 36.06
N ASN A 484 1.12 29.57 36.53
CA ASN A 484 0.87 28.40 35.67
C ASN A 484 -0.51 28.46 34.99
N ILE A 485 -1.55 28.85 35.74
CA ILE A 485 -2.93 29.02 35.24
C ILE A 485 -2.96 30.11 34.16
N ARG A 486 -2.29 31.24 34.41
CA ARG A 486 -2.09 32.32 33.44
C ARG A 486 -1.45 31.81 32.15
N ARG A 487 -0.37 31.02 32.21
CA ARG A 487 0.30 30.49 31.00
C ARG A 487 -0.63 29.63 30.16
N VAL A 488 -1.42 28.76 30.79
CA VAL A 488 -2.44 27.97 30.10
C VAL A 488 -3.55 28.85 29.53
N ALA A 489 -4.00 29.86 30.27
CA ALA A 489 -5.01 30.82 29.81
C ALA A 489 -4.53 31.61 28.58
N GLU A 490 -3.32 32.17 28.63
CA GLU A 490 -2.66 32.86 27.51
C GLU A 490 -2.58 31.99 26.25
N GLN A 491 -2.32 30.69 26.39
CA GLN A 491 -2.28 29.74 25.26
C GLN A 491 -3.68 29.44 24.71
N VAL A 492 -4.63 29.09 25.58
CA VAL A 492 -5.99 28.63 25.20
C VAL A 492 -6.89 29.76 24.71
N ASN A 493 -6.57 31.02 25.02
CA ASN A 493 -7.34 32.18 24.58
C ASN A 493 -7.33 32.36 23.05
N GLY A 494 -8.51 32.31 22.43
CA GLY A 494 -8.69 32.37 20.98
C GLY A 494 -8.74 30.99 20.30
N ALA A 495 -8.68 29.89 21.04
CA ALA A 495 -8.79 28.55 20.46
C ALA A 495 -10.13 28.37 19.73
N LEU A 496 -10.08 28.00 18.45
CA LEU A 496 -11.25 27.70 17.63
C LEU A 496 -11.48 26.18 17.54
N LEU A 497 -12.76 25.79 17.51
CA LEU A 497 -13.20 24.39 17.44
C LEU A 497 -14.36 24.26 16.46
N ARG A 498 -14.18 23.47 15.40
CA ARG A 498 -15.20 23.25 14.36
C ARG A 498 -16.37 22.40 14.88
N PRO A 499 -17.55 22.44 14.26
CA PRO A 499 -18.60 21.45 14.50
C PRO A 499 -18.05 20.02 14.37
N GLY A 500 -18.29 19.18 15.38
CA GLY A 500 -17.79 17.81 15.41
C GLY A 500 -16.33 17.63 15.87
N GLU A 501 -15.56 18.68 16.10
CA GLU A 501 -14.17 18.60 16.54
C GLU A 501 -14.05 18.32 18.06
N THR A 502 -12.95 17.70 18.50
CA THR A 502 -12.67 17.42 19.91
C THR A 502 -11.49 18.24 20.40
N PHE A 503 -11.72 19.10 21.40
CA PHE A 503 -10.64 19.81 22.09
C PHE A 503 -9.88 18.85 23.01
N SER A 504 -8.59 19.10 23.22
CA SER A 504 -7.74 18.41 24.18
C SER A 504 -6.85 19.43 24.87
N LEU A 505 -6.99 19.62 26.18
CA LEU A 505 -6.22 20.63 26.90
C LEU A 505 -4.72 20.34 26.85
N ASN A 506 -4.30 19.08 27.02
CA ASN A 506 -2.90 18.68 26.90
C ASN A 506 -2.39 18.75 25.45
N GLY A 507 -3.19 18.32 24.47
CA GLY A 507 -2.81 18.39 23.06
C GLY A 507 -2.64 19.83 22.57
N TYR A 508 -3.50 20.74 23.02
CA TYR A 508 -3.47 22.15 22.63
C TYR A 508 -2.34 22.95 23.32
N THR A 509 -2.04 22.66 24.59
CA THR A 509 -1.00 23.39 25.36
C THR A 509 0.41 22.80 25.23
N GLY A 510 0.53 21.54 24.80
CA GLY A 510 1.82 20.86 24.70
C GLY A 510 2.55 20.68 26.04
N PRO A 511 3.87 20.42 26.02
CA PRO A 511 4.67 20.14 27.21
C PRO A 511 4.74 21.32 28.19
N ARG A 512 4.58 21.04 29.50
CA ARG A 512 4.51 22.08 30.56
C ARG A 512 5.76 22.14 31.46
N GLY A 513 6.91 22.43 30.87
CA GLY A 513 8.19 22.55 31.59
C GLY A 513 8.60 24.00 31.91
N ILE A 514 9.71 24.13 32.63
CA ILE A 514 10.37 25.43 32.89
C ILE A 514 10.69 26.20 31.59
N PRO A 515 11.16 25.57 30.49
CA PRO A 515 11.40 26.27 29.22
C PRO A 515 10.14 26.92 28.62
N GLN A 516 8.95 26.38 28.90
CA GLN A 516 7.66 26.93 28.47
C GLN A 516 7.10 27.98 29.45
N GLY A 517 7.89 28.38 30.45
CA GLY A 517 7.54 29.44 31.40
C GLY A 517 6.66 28.98 32.57
N TYR A 518 6.56 27.68 32.83
CA TYR A 518 5.89 27.13 34.00
C TYR A 518 6.81 27.14 35.23
N VAL A 519 6.22 27.35 36.41
CA VAL A 519 6.90 27.37 37.71
C VAL A 519 6.46 26.20 38.58
N GLU A 520 7.27 25.91 39.59
CA GLU A 520 6.93 24.91 40.61
C GLU A 520 5.80 25.41 41.52
N SER A 521 4.72 24.64 41.66
CA SER A 521 3.58 24.95 42.54
C SER A 521 2.99 23.67 43.14
N GLY A 522 2.06 23.81 44.08
CA GLY A 522 1.43 22.69 44.76
C GLY A 522 0.75 21.69 43.83
N ILE A 523 0.95 20.40 44.12
CA ILE A 523 0.23 19.27 43.52
C ILE A 523 -0.31 18.35 44.62
N ILE A 524 -1.17 17.40 44.23
CA ILE A 524 -1.57 16.27 45.07
C ILE A 524 -1.00 15.02 44.41
N GLU A 525 -0.07 14.36 45.09
CA GLU A 525 0.63 13.16 44.63
C GLU A 525 0.33 12.03 45.63
N ASP A 526 -0.24 10.92 45.15
CA ASP A 526 -0.68 9.77 45.96
C ASP A 526 -1.49 10.11 47.24
N GLY A 527 -2.20 11.24 47.21
CA GLY A 527 -3.03 11.75 48.31
C GLY A 527 -2.28 12.57 49.36
N HIS A 528 -1.06 12.97 49.08
CA HIS A 528 -0.26 13.87 49.89
C HIS A 528 0.03 15.19 49.14
N PRO A 529 0.11 16.35 49.84
CA PRO A 529 0.56 17.60 49.23
C PRO A 529 2.02 17.49 48.78
N GLY A 530 2.26 17.70 47.49
CA GLY A 530 3.59 17.77 46.89
C GLY A 530 3.80 19.08 46.15
N ARG A 531 4.91 19.21 45.43
CA ARG A 531 5.17 20.33 44.51
C ARG A 531 5.78 19.82 43.20
N ALA A 532 5.36 20.41 42.09
CA ALA A 532 5.92 20.12 40.77
C ALA A 532 5.81 21.31 39.83
N VAL A 533 6.65 21.34 38.79
CA VAL A 533 6.53 22.29 37.68
C VAL A 533 5.19 22.11 36.99
N GLY A 534 4.45 23.20 36.77
CA GLY A 534 3.09 23.13 36.23
C GLY A 534 2.02 22.75 37.26
N GLY A 535 2.34 22.73 38.56
CA GLY A 535 1.35 22.55 39.63
C GLY A 535 0.21 23.59 39.60
N GLY A 536 -0.95 23.23 40.14
CA GLY A 536 -2.15 24.09 40.17
C GLY A 536 -3.02 24.11 38.90
N ILE A 537 -2.56 23.60 37.75
CA ILE A 537 -3.28 23.71 36.46
C ILE A 537 -4.62 22.97 36.43
N SER A 538 -4.84 21.96 37.30
CA SER A 538 -6.17 21.32 37.45
C SER A 538 -7.29 22.32 37.77
N GLN A 539 -6.98 23.51 38.29
CA GLN A 539 -7.96 24.58 38.43
C GLN A 539 -8.40 25.18 37.09
N PHE A 540 -7.46 25.44 36.17
CA PHE A 540 -7.81 25.82 34.79
C PHE A 540 -8.62 24.69 34.13
N ALA A 541 -8.17 23.43 34.27
CA ALA A 541 -8.85 22.26 33.72
C ALA A 541 -10.30 22.13 34.23
N THR A 542 -10.53 22.32 35.54
CA THR A 542 -11.87 22.33 36.14
C THR A 542 -12.73 23.50 35.62
N THR A 543 -12.13 24.67 35.39
CA THR A 543 -12.83 25.85 34.87
C THR A 543 -13.26 25.62 33.42
N LEU A 544 -12.35 25.15 32.57
CA LEU A 544 -12.61 24.79 31.18
C LEU A 544 -13.66 23.67 31.07
N TYR A 545 -13.54 22.61 31.88
CA TYR A 545 -14.51 21.53 31.95
C TYR A 545 -15.92 22.06 32.25
N ASN A 546 -16.10 22.85 33.31
CA ASN A 546 -17.42 23.41 33.64
C ASN A 546 -17.94 24.37 32.57
N ALA A 547 -17.08 25.19 31.95
CA ALA A 547 -17.50 26.07 30.84
C ALA A 547 -18.00 25.24 29.62
N SER A 548 -17.31 24.14 29.28
CA SER A 548 -17.73 23.20 28.23
C SER A 548 -19.01 22.43 28.61
N TYR A 549 -19.17 22.09 29.88
CA TYR A 549 -20.35 21.46 30.44
C TYR A 549 -21.57 22.38 30.28
N PHE A 550 -21.48 23.66 30.64
CA PHE A 550 -22.62 24.59 30.48
C PHE A 550 -22.89 24.98 29.03
N ALA A 551 -21.88 24.92 28.15
CA ALA A 551 -22.04 25.09 26.70
C ALA A 551 -22.73 23.90 25.99
N GLY A 552 -23.11 22.83 26.69
CA GLY A 552 -23.75 21.66 26.09
C GLY A 552 -22.80 20.71 25.34
N MET A 553 -21.48 20.94 25.43
CA MET A 553 -20.46 20.09 24.78
C MET A 553 -20.55 18.64 25.28
N LYS A 554 -20.17 17.68 24.44
CA LYS A 554 -20.06 16.28 24.86
C LYS A 554 -18.74 16.06 25.59
N ASP A 555 -18.80 15.59 26.82
CA ASP A 555 -17.61 15.11 27.54
C ASP A 555 -17.01 13.88 26.83
N VAL A 556 -15.68 13.86 26.68
CA VAL A 556 -14.93 12.79 26.00
C VAL A 556 -13.90 12.18 26.94
N GLU A 557 -13.21 13.02 27.71
CA GLU A 557 -12.28 12.59 28.76
C GLU A 557 -12.21 13.67 29.82
N HIS A 558 -12.54 13.31 31.06
CA HIS A 558 -12.11 14.04 32.24
C HIS A 558 -11.96 13.05 33.40
N LYS A 559 -11.34 13.50 34.49
CA LYS A 559 -11.21 12.71 35.73
C LYS A 559 -11.25 13.62 36.94
N ALA A 560 -12.15 13.38 37.88
CA ALA A 560 -12.20 14.12 39.14
C ALA A 560 -10.95 13.85 40.02
N HIS A 561 -10.63 14.76 40.95
CA HIS A 561 -9.61 14.48 41.97
C HIS A 561 -10.09 13.36 42.90
N SER A 562 -9.14 12.60 43.46
CA SER A 562 -9.44 11.53 44.42
C SER A 562 -9.97 12.04 45.76
N TYR A 563 -9.81 13.32 46.07
CA TYR A 563 -10.31 13.99 47.28
C TYR A 563 -11.11 15.22 46.89
N TYR A 564 -12.18 15.51 47.61
CA TYR A 564 -12.98 16.71 47.38
C TYR A 564 -12.18 17.98 47.67
N ILE A 565 -12.20 18.92 46.73
CA ILE A 565 -11.55 20.23 46.86
C ILE A 565 -12.66 21.30 46.97
N SER A 566 -12.72 21.97 48.12
CA SER A 566 -13.87 22.83 48.50
C SER A 566 -14.14 24.04 47.59
N ARG A 567 -13.18 24.45 46.76
CA ARG A 567 -13.33 25.52 45.76
C ARG A 567 -13.93 25.07 44.42
N TYR A 568 -14.23 23.77 44.26
CA TYR A 568 -14.88 23.23 43.07
C TYR A 568 -16.28 22.70 43.42
N PRO A 569 -17.25 22.70 42.48
CA PRO A 569 -18.53 22.04 42.70
C PRO A 569 -18.36 20.53 42.88
N ALA A 570 -18.97 19.96 43.90
CA ALA A 570 -18.92 18.52 44.13
C ALA A 570 -19.51 17.76 42.93
N GLY A 571 -18.76 16.79 42.41
CA GLY A 571 -19.14 16.02 41.22
C GLY A 571 -18.71 16.63 39.89
N ARG A 572 -18.36 17.93 39.81
CA ARG A 572 -17.98 18.64 38.58
C ARG A 572 -16.59 19.27 38.67
N GLU A 573 -15.58 18.42 38.72
CA GLU A 573 -14.18 18.83 38.75
C GLU A 573 -13.31 17.97 37.83
N ALA A 574 -12.19 18.54 37.38
CA ALA A 574 -11.27 17.88 36.48
C ALA A 574 -9.80 18.05 36.91
N THR A 575 -9.08 16.94 36.88
CA THR A 575 -7.63 16.85 36.95
C THR A 575 -7.03 16.98 35.56
N VAL A 576 -5.79 17.47 35.47
CA VAL A 576 -4.99 17.36 34.27
C VAL A 576 -3.55 17.04 34.65
N PHE A 577 -2.92 16.10 33.93
CA PHE A 577 -1.55 15.67 34.20
C PHE A 577 -0.84 15.23 32.91
N GLN A 578 0.42 15.66 32.80
CA GLN A 578 1.35 15.21 31.77
C GLN A 578 2.60 14.61 32.45
N GLY A 579 3.17 13.57 31.87
CA GLY A 579 4.47 13.05 32.30
C GLY A 579 5.62 14.02 31.97
N PRO A 580 6.81 13.82 32.55
CA PRO A 580 7.97 14.71 32.36
C PRO A 580 8.42 14.89 30.90
N ASN A 581 8.08 13.95 30.03
CA ASN A 581 8.33 13.99 28.57
C ASN A 581 7.19 14.64 27.77
N GLY A 582 6.22 15.29 28.41
CA GLY A 582 5.05 15.89 27.77
C GLY A 582 3.94 14.89 27.39
N LYS A 583 4.08 13.59 27.69
CA LYS A 583 3.03 12.60 27.43
C LYS A 583 1.77 12.95 28.22
N SER A 584 0.62 13.10 27.55
CA SER A 584 -0.68 13.22 28.20
C SER A 584 -1.01 11.95 29.01
N ILE A 585 -1.33 12.10 30.29
CA ILE A 585 -1.68 10.98 31.20
C ILE A 585 -3.12 11.13 31.72
N ILE A 586 -3.53 12.37 32.03
CA ILE A 586 -4.91 12.73 32.34
C ILE A 586 -5.20 14.04 31.62
N ASP A 587 -6.25 14.07 30.80
CA ASP A 587 -6.61 15.24 30.01
C ASP A 587 -8.03 15.77 30.35
N VAL A 588 -8.33 16.95 29.81
CA VAL A 588 -9.71 17.43 29.64
C VAL A 588 -9.99 17.50 28.14
N LYS A 589 -10.90 16.64 27.67
CA LYS A 589 -11.35 16.57 26.29
C LYS A 589 -12.86 16.67 26.21
N PHE A 590 -13.34 17.51 25.32
CA PHE A 590 -14.76 17.64 25.00
C PHE A 590 -14.94 17.82 23.49
N LYS A 591 -16.03 17.27 22.97
CA LYS A 591 -16.41 17.35 21.56
C LYS A 591 -17.45 18.44 21.36
N ASN A 592 -17.21 19.31 20.39
CA ASN A 592 -18.23 20.21 19.88
C ASN A 592 -19.31 19.40 19.17
N VAL A 593 -20.50 19.35 19.77
CA VAL A 593 -21.71 18.72 19.22
C VAL A 593 -22.75 19.74 18.75
N ALA A 594 -22.43 21.03 18.81
CA ALA A 594 -23.25 22.07 18.23
C ALA A 594 -23.03 22.17 16.71
N LYS A 595 -24.00 22.80 16.02
CA LYS A 595 -23.93 23.11 14.59
C LYS A 595 -23.00 24.29 14.28
N SER A 596 -22.74 25.16 15.26
CA SER A 596 -21.77 26.25 15.16
C SER A 596 -20.38 25.81 15.63
N GLY A 597 -19.35 26.50 15.17
CA GLY A 597 -18.04 26.47 15.80
C GLY A 597 -18.07 27.05 17.22
N ILE A 598 -17.01 26.76 17.97
CA ILE A 598 -16.78 27.28 19.31
C ILE A 598 -15.47 28.07 19.32
N MET A 599 -15.46 29.23 19.97
CA MET A 599 -14.25 29.99 20.30
C MET A 599 -14.08 30.02 21.82
N ILE A 600 -12.95 29.55 22.32
CA ILE A 600 -12.61 29.58 23.75
C ILE A 600 -11.89 30.89 24.04
N THR A 601 -12.34 31.62 25.05
CA THR A 601 -11.65 32.82 25.57
C THR A 601 -11.46 32.74 27.06
N THR A 602 -10.44 33.43 27.56
CA THR A 602 -10.05 33.36 28.96
C THR A 602 -9.83 34.75 29.53
N GLU A 603 -10.38 35.00 30.72
CA GLU A 603 -10.15 36.21 31.51
C GLU A 603 -9.46 35.77 32.81
N TRP A 604 -8.21 36.18 33.03
CA TRP A 604 -7.43 35.77 34.19
C TRP A 604 -6.99 36.98 35.03
N THR A 605 -6.92 36.78 36.34
CA THR A 605 -6.38 37.72 37.32
C THR A 605 -5.35 36.98 38.19
N PRO A 606 -4.61 37.65 39.09
CA PRO A 606 -3.74 36.97 40.05
C PRO A 606 -4.46 36.04 41.04
N SER A 607 -5.79 36.00 41.06
CA SER A 607 -6.58 35.21 42.02
C SER A 607 -7.81 34.48 41.43
N SER A 608 -8.19 34.72 40.17
CA SER A 608 -9.28 34.03 39.47
C SER A 608 -8.99 33.75 38.00
N ILE A 609 -9.71 32.78 37.45
CA ILE A 609 -9.73 32.42 36.03
C ILE A 609 -11.18 32.19 35.61
N LYS A 610 -11.63 32.89 34.57
CA LYS A 610 -12.88 32.66 33.86
C LYS A 610 -12.60 32.14 32.47
N VAL A 611 -13.36 31.13 32.05
CA VAL A 611 -13.34 30.59 30.69
C VAL A 611 -14.73 30.77 30.09
N LYS A 612 -14.80 31.31 28.88
CA LYS A 612 -16.03 31.50 28.09
C LYS A 612 -15.91 30.78 26.76
N LEU A 613 -16.91 29.97 26.43
CA LEU A 613 -17.10 29.39 25.11
C LEU A 613 -18.12 30.24 24.36
N TRP A 614 -17.70 30.79 23.22
CA TRP A 614 -18.55 31.53 22.29
C TRP A 614 -19.01 30.62 21.14
N GLY A 615 -20.22 30.78 20.65
CA GLY A 615 -20.81 30.01 19.55
C GLY A 615 -22.13 30.62 19.10
N THR A 616 -23.05 29.82 18.59
CA THR A 616 -24.49 30.15 18.54
C THR A 616 -25.22 29.25 19.54
N LYS A 617 -26.13 29.82 20.33
CA LYS A 617 -26.88 29.09 21.36
C LYS A 617 -27.72 27.96 20.73
N GLN A 618 -27.42 26.71 21.10
CA GLN A 618 -28.18 25.51 20.70
C GLN A 618 -28.69 24.70 21.91
N PHE A 619 -27.98 24.72 23.05
CA PHE A 619 -28.31 23.91 24.21
C PHE A 619 -28.62 24.77 25.44
N ASP A 620 -29.72 24.45 26.12
CA ASP A 620 -29.96 24.86 27.51
C ASP A 620 -29.51 23.75 28.44
N VAL A 621 -28.56 24.06 29.32
CA VAL A 621 -27.99 23.11 30.29
C VAL A 621 -28.38 23.52 31.71
N GLN A 622 -28.99 22.58 32.43
CA GLN A 622 -29.22 22.67 33.87
C GLN A 622 -28.37 21.62 34.58
N SER A 623 -27.99 21.91 35.82
CA SER A 623 -27.12 21.07 36.64
C SER A 623 -27.65 21.00 38.06
N THR A 624 -27.84 19.79 38.57
CA THR A 624 -28.30 19.52 39.93
C THR A 624 -27.33 18.56 40.60
N THR A 625 -26.64 19.03 41.64
CA THR A 625 -25.77 18.19 42.46
C THR A 625 -26.58 17.55 43.59
N GLY A 626 -26.61 16.22 43.62
CA GLY A 626 -27.33 15.45 44.64
C GLY A 626 -26.72 15.56 46.05
N PRO A 627 -27.38 14.99 47.06
CA PRO A 627 -26.85 14.95 48.43
C PRO A 627 -25.56 14.13 48.50
N ARG A 628 -24.72 14.44 49.50
CA ARG A 628 -23.55 13.63 49.82
C ARG A 628 -24.00 12.34 50.51
N THR A 629 -23.58 11.19 49.98
CA THR A 629 -23.93 9.85 50.46
C THR A 629 -22.67 9.03 50.76
N GLU A 630 -22.83 7.80 51.26
CA GLU A 630 -21.72 6.86 51.51
C GLU A 630 -20.52 7.49 52.28
N PRO A 631 -20.74 8.18 53.42
CA PRO A 631 -19.66 8.87 54.12
C PRO A 631 -18.60 7.88 54.63
N THR A 632 -17.33 8.21 54.41
CA THR A 632 -16.18 7.41 54.86
C THR A 632 -15.30 8.23 55.81
N PRO A 633 -14.93 7.70 56.99
CA PRO A 633 -14.14 8.45 57.96
C PRO A 633 -12.68 8.64 57.50
N PRO A 634 -12.01 9.73 57.91
CA PRO A 634 -10.59 9.91 57.69
C PRO A 634 -9.76 8.94 58.52
N ALA A 635 -8.76 8.33 57.88
CA ALA A 635 -7.78 7.49 58.56
C ALA A 635 -6.66 8.36 59.16
N GLU A 636 -6.21 8.00 60.36
CA GLU A 636 -4.98 8.55 60.94
C GLU A 636 -3.76 7.98 60.22
N LYS A 637 -2.79 8.83 59.90
CA LYS A 637 -1.46 8.43 59.42
C LYS A 637 -0.38 9.24 60.13
N PRO A 638 0.77 8.63 60.47
CA PRO A 638 1.94 9.39 60.84
C PRO A 638 2.41 10.24 59.65
N GLY A 639 2.92 11.44 59.94
CA GLY A 639 3.66 12.24 58.97
C GLY A 639 4.99 11.59 58.57
N PRO A 640 5.69 12.13 57.55
CA PRO A 640 7.02 11.65 57.17
C PRO A 640 7.98 11.72 58.37
N ALA A 641 8.77 10.66 58.57
CA ALA A 641 9.69 10.55 59.70
C ALA A 641 10.88 11.53 59.63
N THR A 642 11.19 12.03 58.43
CA THR A 642 12.20 13.06 58.17
C THR A 642 11.68 14.02 57.11
N GLY A 643 12.17 15.27 57.12
CA GLY A 643 11.74 16.32 56.19
C GLY A 643 10.53 17.13 56.67
N PRO A 644 10.00 18.04 55.82
CA PRO A 644 8.88 18.90 56.19
C PRO A 644 7.58 18.10 56.32
N CYS A 645 6.92 18.22 57.47
CA CYS A 645 5.59 17.66 57.70
C CYS A 645 4.54 18.77 57.86
N SER A 646 3.42 18.65 57.15
CA SER A 646 2.25 19.51 57.31
C SER A 646 1.13 18.72 57.99
N PRO A 647 0.68 19.11 59.20
CA PRO A 647 -0.38 18.40 59.90
C PRO A 647 -1.73 18.63 59.21
N SER A 648 -2.59 17.62 59.25
CA SER A 648 -3.92 17.63 58.64
C SER A 648 -4.96 17.18 59.67
N LYS A 649 -6.10 17.86 59.72
CA LYS A 649 -7.27 17.43 60.52
C LYS A 649 -8.09 16.34 59.84
N GLY A 650 -7.73 15.97 58.61
CA GLY A 650 -8.50 15.09 57.74
C GLY A 650 -9.84 15.67 57.30
N ALA A 651 -10.52 14.94 56.42
CA ALA A 651 -11.88 15.24 55.99
C ALA A 651 -12.58 13.93 55.59
N PRO A 652 -13.87 13.74 55.93
CA PRO A 652 -14.59 12.55 55.51
C PRO A 652 -14.75 12.53 53.99
N GLY A 653 -14.57 11.34 53.41
CA GLY A 653 -14.88 11.06 52.02
C GLY A 653 -16.37 10.85 51.86
N PHE A 654 -16.87 10.99 50.64
CA PHE A 654 -18.29 10.85 50.33
C PHE A 654 -18.48 10.58 48.84
N THR A 655 -19.64 10.02 48.52
CA THR A 655 -20.13 9.86 47.17
C THR A 655 -21.11 10.99 46.85
N VAL A 656 -21.11 11.47 45.61
CA VAL A 656 -22.10 12.41 45.08
C VAL A 656 -22.49 12.00 43.66
N VAL A 657 -23.72 12.33 43.25
CA VAL A 657 -24.17 12.23 41.86
C VAL A 657 -24.48 13.64 41.37
N ASP A 658 -23.86 14.04 40.27
CA ASP A 658 -24.23 15.23 39.53
C ASP A 658 -25.16 14.85 38.38
N THR A 659 -26.26 15.57 38.21
CA THR A 659 -27.25 15.35 37.15
C THR A 659 -27.26 16.57 36.22
N ARG A 660 -26.86 16.36 34.98
CA ARG A 660 -26.89 17.34 33.89
C ARG A 660 -28.12 17.09 33.02
N THR A 661 -28.99 18.08 32.87
CA THR A 661 -30.09 18.03 31.90
C THR A 661 -29.76 18.98 30.76
N ILE A 662 -29.79 18.48 29.53
CA ILE A 662 -29.46 19.22 28.31
C ILE A 662 -30.66 19.19 27.39
N ARG A 663 -31.19 20.37 27.06
CA ARG A 663 -32.26 20.55 26.08
C ARG A 663 -31.70 21.21 24.82
N ASP A 664 -31.85 20.57 23.67
CA ASP A 664 -31.61 21.22 22.39
C ASP A 664 -32.81 22.15 22.09
N ILE A 665 -32.54 23.45 21.95
CA ILE A 665 -33.60 24.45 21.74
C ILE A 665 -34.14 24.47 20.31
N THR A 666 -33.44 23.81 19.38
CA THR A 666 -33.81 23.71 17.96
C THR A 666 -34.71 22.50 17.71
N THR A 667 -34.41 21.35 18.32
CA THR A 667 -35.20 20.11 18.16
C THR A 667 -36.22 19.89 19.27
N GLY A 668 -36.02 20.51 20.44
CA GLY A 668 -36.79 20.25 21.64
C GLY A 668 -36.37 18.98 22.40
N GLU A 669 -35.40 18.22 21.89
CA GLU A 669 -34.90 17.00 22.50
C GLU A 669 -34.28 17.29 23.89
N VAL A 670 -34.60 16.45 24.88
CA VAL A 670 -34.04 16.54 26.23
C VAL A 670 -33.30 15.24 26.56
N ARG A 671 -32.05 15.37 26.98
CA ARG A 671 -31.22 14.26 27.49
C ARG A 671 -30.72 14.57 28.89
N THR A 672 -30.57 13.53 29.70
CA THR A 672 -30.07 13.62 31.08
C THR A 672 -28.83 12.74 31.23
N GLU A 673 -27.73 13.33 31.71
CA GLU A 673 -26.46 12.67 31.97
C GLU A 673 -26.22 12.64 33.49
N ASN A 674 -25.93 11.47 34.06
CA ASN A 674 -25.67 11.31 35.50
C ASN A 674 -24.23 10.90 35.74
N GLN A 675 -23.52 11.66 36.57
CA GLN A 675 -22.11 11.44 36.90
C GLN A 675 -21.94 11.14 38.40
N LYS A 676 -21.63 9.88 38.73
CA LYS A 676 -21.29 9.46 40.10
C LYS A 676 -19.80 9.70 40.35
N VAL A 677 -19.46 10.54 41.33
CA VAL A 677 -18.08 10.75 41.80
C VAL A 677 -17.97 10.27 43.25
N LYS A 678 -16.94 9.47 43.53
CA LYS A 678 -16.58 9.05 44.89
C LYS A 678 -15.29 9.73 45.32
N TYR A 679 -15.37 10.50 46.39
CA TYR A 679 -14.22 11.13 47.03
C TYR A 679 -13.72 10.27 48.19
N ASN A 680 -12.42 10.01 48.18
CA ASN A 680 -11.73 9.37 49.29
C ASN A 680 -11.63 10.32 50.49
N PRO A 681 -11.53 9.79 51.72
CA PRO A 681 -11.37 10.60 52.92
C PRO A 681 -9.93 11.10 53.05
N GLN A 682 -9.73 12.40 53.23
CA GLN A 682 -8.41 12.99 53.45
C GLN A 682 -7.88 12.55 54.82
N PRO A 683 -6.63 12.02 54.92
CA PRO A 683 -6.12 11.49 56.17
C PRO A 683 -5.86 12.58 57.22
N ILE A 684 -5.98 12.20 58.49
CA ILE A 684 -5.47 12.98 59.62
C ILE A 684 -3.96 12.73 59.67
N ILE A 685 -3.15 13.80 59.59
CA ILE A 685 -1.68 13.68 59.58
C ILE A 685 -1.14 14.22 60.90
N HIS A 686 -0.51 13.32 61.66
CA HIS A 686 0.20 13.65 62.90
C HIS A 686 1.68 13.83 62.62
N CYS A 687 2.17 15.06 62.69
CA CYS A 687 3.60 15.33 62.51
C CYS A 687 4.40 14.95 63.76
N PRO A 688 5.61 14.38 63.61
CA PRO A 688 6.51 14.18 64.74
C PRO A 688 6.88 15.54 65.37
N PRO A 689 7.20 15.58 66.67
CA PRO A 689 7.69 16.80 67.31
C PRO A 689 8.96 17.30 66.61
N PRO A 690 9.21 18.62 66.56
CA PRO A 690 10.43 19.15 65.98
C PRO A 690 11.65 18.59 66.74
N PRO A 691 12.79 18.36 66.06
CA PRO A 691 14.01 17.92 66.75
C PRO A 691 14.39 18.93 67.84
N PRO A 692 14.95 18.46 68.97
CA PRO A 692 15.42 19.36 70.03
C PRO A 692 16.45 20.35 69.48
N ARG A 693 16.33 21.61 69.92
CA ARG A 693 17.19 22.73 69.48
C ARG A 693 18.58 22.67 70.11
#